data_AF-A0ABD3WZQ6-F1
#
_entry.id   AF-A0ABD3WZQ6-F1
#
_cell.length_a   1.000
_cell.length_b   1.000
_cell.length_c   1.000
_cell.angle_alpha   90.00
_cell.angle_beta   90.00
_cell.angle_gamma   90.00
#
_symmetry.space_group_name_H-M   'P 1'
#
loop_
_entity.id
_entity.type
_entity.pdbx_description
1 polymer ?
#
loop_
_entity_poly.entity_id
_entity_poly.type
_entity_poly.pdbx_seq_one_letter_code
_entity_poly.pdbx_strand_id
1 'polypeptide(L)'
;MQDILNCPYALDIPISYLICCYLVLCCMFIRMNNAIKMRFFLSNSSCPLGGFGNSLPQFGPGCIYRCHCVDDVQCDYNGNCAKGCAAGWMGPGCQYGDIAFSKQVKQLQKGWNVFTDGRLATDGLPTTCTDPATLVVIDLNANYRISGLVINLSDAVNLTGYEVWVENSSSDPSSEIVHTCFKQTITHRMDTSIDVVCTTEIVGRYLLIRTPDNATTMTLCDVRVYGGRSLAYGHNSSQSSTTNNTVFGVPVAARALDGDANTRFQSFSCTHTMDEMSPWWRVNLEVVYTIARIVLYGRSDCCTERLSGFSVSFATNSSFNQVFNYPMTTPPLVMEVITLSENYAQHVEISLRDINQSLTLCEVFIFGDCQDDMCGWICDIVCHCEGPIAKQNILDASCTRGCKTGWWGTSCNNTCDSNCRGNTCNQSDGYCLECAQGKWGHLCENNCTNCLHGTGCGISDGLCTDGCSSGRFGVNCSEPCGHCAGNGSCKKSTGACIHGCQPGWQDDNCTIACPKGLYGTNCSSSCGHCVNTSCDRINGTCPLGCSEGYSRPRCNEHEHPSMQPTYENIHSNLETDRKRDLPVKRTDELGANTYVNINRNETDDVEIILEGDRTFESKAENDHDNTYYNIGESSQRGGRRIAIHDLSDYVTGGSHLLNDIEEEFKKLLSGPQHEMNVALNPENRQKNRYKGMYAYDNNRVVLEPLPDDPNTDYINASFINGYKRDNAYIAAQGTIATTLNDFWRMIWQHDVQQIVMLTGLTEQGKHKCLQYWPNDGSSEYGMIRVEIIAEDVCTEYVIRSFIISKTGSKKQKTVNQFHFTSWPDRGVPETPSSLVQFWKKVRHSGNSHDAPILVHCSAGIGRTGTYIALDYSFDEGIEEGYVNIFECVNKLRRQRIGLVQTAEQYVYLHAVLLEAFQDMVGHVSADDFQTYYTQMRGIDSETKRIKLLAEFEKLQEDEYMYVGNRTTKDRSSEPKDEFLDGKLPENKLKNRCHNILPSERYRPYLSTYVRGHNDYINAVCLPTRKNRKGLLLTQMPLPDTVIDFWRLVYDYEVQSIVMLNEANLPGEAIGVYWPENDDTSRYGPFIVKITSQAEKGSHIERMLEVSKHGEEQTMSLKQFVCSMWKPNDSIPKSIDRFLNLIDDVDDWKRKSGERPILVHCMNGAERSGLFCVIWCVLEKLKSDREVAIRSVVRQLRIRRQQIIPNFEQYKFCHDVICFSLSKSTTYTNM
;
A
#
# COMPACT_ATOMS: atom_id res chain seq x y z
N MET A 1 45.67 8.72 8.04
CA MET A 1 46.21 9.43 6.84
C MET A 1 47.67 9.81 7.06
N GLN A 2 48.02 10.51 8.14
CA GLN A 2 49.41 10.90 8.43
C GLN A 2 50.39 9.69 8.40
N ASP A 3 49.93 8.52 8.83
CA ASP A 3 50.71 7.27 8.89
C ASP A 3 51.08 6.72 7.50
N ILE A 4 50.32 7.08 6.45
CA ILE A 4 50.57 6.67 5.07
C ILE A 4 51.67 7.54 4.42
N LEU A 5 51.85 8.78 4.90
CA LEU A 5 52.85 9.73 4.37
C LEU A 5 54.29 9.41 4.79
N ASN A 6 54.49 8.48 5.74
CA ASN A 6 55.81 8.13 6.28
C ASN A 6 56.39 6.82 5.69
N CYS A 7 55.78 6.24 4.65
CA CYS A 7 56.22 4.96 4.07
C CYS A 7 57.26 5.15 2.94
N PRO A 8 58.52 4.71 3.05
CA PRO A 8 59.60 5.09 2.12
C PRO A 8 59.54 4.51 0.69
N TYR A 9 58.55 3.68 0.35
CA TYR A 9 58.51 2.89 -0.88
C TYR A 9 57.28 3.16 -1.77
N ALA A 10 56.61 4.30 -1.59
CA ALA A 10 55.41 4.68 -2.33
C ALA A 10 55.71 5.46 -3.64
N LEU A 11 56.50 4.86 -4.53
CA LEU A 11 56.63 5.29 -5.93
C LEU A 11 56.11 4.15 -6.83
N ASP A 12 55.36 4.49 -7.89
CA ASP A 12 54.64 3.59 -8.81
C ASP A 12 53.24 3.09 -8.38
N ILE A 13 52.39 3.96 -7.82
CA ILE A 13 50.93 3.75 -7.77
C ILE A 13 50.21 4.76 -8.69
N PRO A 14 49.45 4.32 -9.71
CA PRO A 14 48.71 5.22 -10.60
C PRO A 14 47.67 6.08 -9.87
N ILE A 15 47.55 7.35 -10.27
CA ILE A 15 46.58 8.31 -9.69
C ILE A 15 45.13 7.81 -9.81
N SER A 16 44.79 7.09 -10.88
CA SER A 16 43.49 6.43 -11.05
C SER A 16 43.19 5.39 -9.96
N TYR A 17 44.21 4.67 -9.48
CA TYR A 17 44.06 3.71 -8.38
C TYR A 17 43.89 4.43 -7.03
N LEU A 18 44.62 5.52 -6.80
CA LEU A 18 44.42 6.37 -5.62
C LEU A 18 43.02 7.02 -5.60
N ILE A 19 42.53 7.52 -6.74
CA ILE A 19 41.15 8.04 -6.87
C ILE A 19 40.12 6.93 -6.68
N CYS A 20 40.33 5.73 -7.24
CA CYS A 20 39.42 4.60 -7.04
C CYS A 20 39.39 4.14 -5.57
N CYS A 21 40.54 4.01 -4.91
CA CYS A 21 40.61 3.74 -3.48
C CYS A 21 40.01 4.86 -2.63
N TYR A 22 40.17 6.14 -3.00
CA TYR A 22 39.54 7.26 -2.32
C TYR A 22 38.02 7.26 -2.51
N LEU A 23 37.50 6.94 -3.69
CA LEU A 23 36.07 6.78 -3.95
C LEU A 23 35.49 5.55 -3.24
N VAL A 24 36.18 4.42 -3.21
CA VAL A 24 35.77 3.23 -2.44
C VAL A 24 35.81 3.52 -0.94
N LEU A 25 36.83 4.20 -0.44
CA LEU A 25 36.90 4.63 0.97
C LEU A 25 35.84 5.66 1.29
N CYS A 26 35.55 6.65 0.44
CA CYS A 26 34.45 7.59 0.63
C CYS A 26 33.10 6.88 0.56
N CYS A 27 32.87 5.95 -0.37
CA CYS A 27 31.67 5.13 -0.40
C CYS A 27 31.54 4.21 0.82
N MET A 28 32.65 3.71 1.38
CA MET A 28 32.66 2.98 2.65
C MET A 28 32.47 3.91 3.86
N PHE A 29 33.00 5.13 3.87
CA PHE A 29 32.84 6.10 4.96
C PHE A 29 31.44 6.72 4.95
N ILE A 30 30.83 6.90 3.77
CA ILE A 30 29.42 7.28 3.59
C ILE A 30 28.53 6.09 3.96
N ARG A 31 28.84 4.86 3.52
CA ARG A 31 28.10 3.66 3.97
C ARG A 31 28.26 3.40 5.47
N MET A 32 29.38 3.72 6.11
CA MET A 32 29.57 3.57 7.55
C MET A 32 28.89 4.70 8.33
N ASN A 33 29.01 5.98 7.94
CA ASN A 33 28.26 7.06 8.60
C ASN A 33 26.75 6.90 8.38
N ASN A 34 26.31 6.47 7.20
CA ASN A 34 24.90 6.16 6.96
C ASN A 34 24.48 4.87 7.66
N ALA A 35 25.29 3.83 7.81
CA ALA A 35 24.92 2.65 8.62
C ALA A 35 24.96 2.92 10.14
N ILE A 36 25.69 3.94 10.59
CA ILE A 36 25.70 4.41 11.98
C ILE A 36 24.50 5.33 12.26
N LYS A 37 24.02 6.10 11.27
CA LYS A 37 22.77 6.90 11.38
C LYS A 37 21.49 6.13 11.01
N MET A 38 21.55 5.15 10.12
CA MET A 38 20.45 4.22 9.76
C MET A 38 20.42 2.99 10.69
N ARG A 39 20.77 3.17 11.97
CA ARG A 39 20.44 2.21 13.05
C ARG A 39 19.25 2.65 13.91
N PHE A 40 18.68 3.82 13.62
CA PHE A 40 17.38 4.27 14.13
C PHE A 40 16.41 4.42 12.95
N PHE A 41 15.11 4.24 13.22
CA PHE A 41 13.99 4.38 12.27
C PHE A 41 13.85 3.34 11.14
N LEU A 42 14.09 2.05 11.41
CA LEU A 42 13.43 0.94 10.68
C LEU A 42 13.11 -0.26 11.60
N SER A 43 12.00 -0.17 12.34
CA SER A 43 11.37 -1.32 12.99
C SER A 43 9.94 -1.02 13.44
N ASN A 44 8.96 -1.73 12.86
CA ASN A 44 7.70 -2.08 13.55
C ASN A 44 7.70 -3.60 13.88
N SER A 45 8.88 -4.19 14.00
CA SER A 45 9.08 -5.51 14.58
C SER A 45 8.98 -5.42 16.10
N SER A 46 8.23 -6.32 16.72
CA SER A 46 8.25 -6.52 18.16
C SER A 46 9.67 -6.79 18.67
N CYS A 47 9.97 -6.35 19.89
CA CYS A 47 11.27 -6.57 20.51
C CYS A 47 11.56 -8.06 20.65
N PRO A 48 12.77 -8.53 20.27
CA PRO A 48 13.07 -9.95 20.23
C PRO A 48 13.20 -10.51 21.65
N LEU A 49 12.43 -11.57 21.95
CA LEU A 49 12.57 -12.31 23.21
C LEU A 49 13.98 -12.89 23.33
N GLY A 50 14.65 -12.62 24.45
CA GLY A 50 16.02 -13.02 24.70
C GLY A 50 16.16 -14.54 24.88
N GLY A 51 17.02 -15.16 24.08
CA GLY A 51 17.37 -16.57 24.26
C GLY A 51 18.08 -16.80 25.61
N PHE A 52 17.61 -17.78 26.38
CA PHE A 52 18.13 -18.21 27.69
C PHE A 52 17.85 -17.28 28.90
N GLY A 53 16.58 -17.21 29.29
CA GLY A 53 16.18 -16.95 30.68
C GLY A 53 15.69 -15.53 30.97
N ASN A 54 14.44 -15.44 31.45
CA ASN A 54 13.83 -14.26 32.08
C ASN A 54 14.06 -12.89 31.38
N SER A 55 14.01 -12.82 30.04
CA SER A 55 13.96 -11.53 29.35
C SER A 55 12.61 -10.87 29.59
N LEU A 56 12.58 -9.86 30.47
CA LEU A 56 11.39 -9.06 30.78
C LEU A 56 10.91 -8.27 29.55
N PRO A 57 9.59 -8.00 29.42
CA PRO A 57 9.00 -7.53 28.16
C PRO A 57 9.40 -6.09 27.82
N GLN A 58 9.80 -5.85 26.56
CA GLN A 58 10.48 -4.63 26.12
C GLN A 58 9.86 -3.97 24.88
N PHE A 59 10.07 -2.65 24.71
CA PHE A 59 9.53 -1.83 23.63
C PHE A 59 10.38 -0.57 23.34
N GLY A 60 9.94 0.22 22.36
CA GLY A 60 10.56 1.50 21.99
C GLY A 60 11.87 1.36 21.20
N PRO A 61 12.50 2.50 20.83
CA PRO A 61 13.73 2.52 20.05
C PRO A 61 14.86 1.70 20.71
N GLY A 62 15.35 0.69 20.01
CA GLY A 62 16.42 -0.20 20.51
C GLY A 62 15.99 -1.15 21.64
N CYS A 63 14.70 -1.25 21.98
CA CYS A 63 14.15 -2.11 23.03
C CYS A 63 14.66 -1.79 24.46
N ILE A 64 15.11 -0.55 24.70
CA ILE A 64 15.70 -0.12 25.98
C ILE A 64 14.68 0.20 27.08
N TYR A 65 13.37 0.07 26.81
CA TYR A 65 12.30 0.31 27.79
C TYR A 65 11.59 -1.00 28.13
N ARG A 66 11.44 -1.33 29.42
CA ARG A 66 10.58 -2.44 29.88
C ARG A 66 9.15 -1.96 30.04
N CYS A 67 8.17 -2.65 29.47
CA CYS A 67 6.76 -2.39 29.74
C CYS A 67 6.25 -3.18 30.95
N HIS A 68 5.48 -2.53 31.83
CA HIS A 68 4.93 -3.18 33.03
C HIS A 68 3.50 -3.68 32.77
N CYS A 69 3.37 -4.67 31.90
CA CYS A 69 2.09 -5.31 31.56
C CYS A 69 1.61 -6.31 32.61
N VAL A 70 0.30 -6.56 32.67
CA VAL A 70 -0.26 -7.68 33.48
C VAL A 70 0.36 -9.01 33.05
N ASP A 71 0.72 -9.84 34.04
CA ASP A 71 1.43 -11.13 33.90
C ASP A 71 2.79 -11.06 33.17
N ASP A 72 3.47 -9.90 33.17
CA ASP A 72 4.72 -9.64 32.42
C ASP A 72 4.64 -10.03 30.92
N VAL A 73 3.45 -9.91 30.33
CA VAL A 73 3.20 -10.20 28.91
C VAL A 73 3.91 -9.18 28.00
N GLN A 74 4.50 -9.67 26.91
CA GLN A 74 5.14 -8.84 25.88
C GLN A 74 4.16 -7.83 25.27
N CYS A 75 4.49 -6.54 25.39
CA CYS A 75 3.82 -5.43 24.70
C CYS A 75 4.22 -5.34 23.22
N ASP A 76 3.49 -4.53 22.45
CA ASP A 76 3.92 -4.14 21.10
C ASP A 76 5.13 -3.17 21.11
N TYR A 77 5.65 -2.83 19.94
CA TYR A 77 6.78 -1.90 19.79
C TYR A 77 6.53 -0.50 20.38
N ASN A 78 5.26 -0.10 20.55
CA ASN A 78 4.84 1.18 21.14
C ASN A 78 4.54 1.08 22.65
N GLY A 79 4.66 -0.12 23.24
CA GLY A 79 4.41 -0.36 24.66
C GLY A 79 2.94 -0.68 25.01
N ASN A 80 2.10 -0.99 24.03
CA ASN A 80 0.70 -1.33 24.29
C ASN A 80 0.60 -2.73 24.92
N CYS A 81 0.12 -2.78 26.17
CA CYS A 81 -0.14 -4.03 26.89
C CYS A 81 -1.55 -4.54 26.59
N ALA A 82 -1.67 -5.72 25.95
CA ALA A 82 -2.97 -6.29 25.55
C ALA A 82 -3.93 -6.63 26.71
N LYS A 83 -3.42 -6.71 27.95
CA LYS A 83 -4.19 -6.90 29.20
C LYS A 83 -4.24 -5.63 30.07
N GLY A 84 -3.71 -4.50 29.60
CA GLY A 84 -3.44 -3.32 30.43
C GLY A 84 -2.18 -3.46 31.30
N CYS A 85 -1.97 -2.48 32.17
CA CYS A 85 -0.80 -2.38 33.05
C CYS A 85 -0.93 -3.25 34.31
N ALA A 86 0.19 -3.73 34.81
CA ALA A 86 0.30 -4.38 36.11
C ALA A 86 -0.14 -3.44 37.25
N ALA A 87 -0.54 -4.02 38.38
CA ALA A 87 -0.90 -3.25 39.58
C ALA A 87 0.26 -2.34 40.02
N GLY A 88 -0.06 -1.07 40.32
CA GLY A 88 0.94 -0.04 40.60
C GLY A 88 1.59 0.63 39.37
N TRP A 89 1.15 0.33 38.15
CA TRP A 89 1.65 0.95 36.90
C TRP A 89 0.51 1.49 36.02
N MET A 90 0.80 2.54 35.25
CA MET A 90 -0.17 3.19 34.35
C MET A 90 0.48 3.90 33.14
N GLY A 91 -0.38 4.46 32.29
CA GLY A 91 -0.01 5.27 31.14
C GLY A 91 0.50 4.46 29.96
N PRO A 92 0.81 5.10 28.82
CA PRO A 92 1.31 4.40 27.64
C PRO A 92 2.69 3.78 27.94
N GLY A 93 2.93 2.58 27.45
CA GLY A 93 4.08 1.77 27.84
C GLY A 93 4.05 1.24 29.28
N CYS A 94 3.01 1.56 30.05
CA CYS A 94 2.94 1.30 31.49
C CYS A 94 4.17 1.81 32.26
N GLN A 95 4.70 2.98 31.88
CA GLN A 95 5.95 3.54 32.42
C GLN A 95 5.77 4.37 33.70
N TYR A 96 4.54 4.78 34.01
CA TYR A 96 4.28 5.67 35.14
C TYR A 96 3.91 4.81 36.36
N GLY A 97 4.79 4.82 37.37
CA GLY A 97 4.53 4.14 38.64
C GLY A 97 3.48 4.92 39.44
N ASP A 98 2.42 4.25 39.85
CA ASP A 98 1.28 4.87 40.52
C ASP A 98 1.62 5.28 41.96
N ILE A 99 1.53 6.58 42.21
CA ILE A 99 1.79 7.20 43.51
C ILE A 99 0.60 6.99 44.45
N ALA A 100 -0.62 6.79 43.95
CA ALA A 100 -1.81 6.57 44.78
C ALA A 100 -2.05 5.09 45.13
N PHE A 101 -1.46 4.15 44.39
CA PHE A 101 -1.63 2.72 44.60
C PHE A 101 -1.34 2.27 46.05
N SER A 102 -2.27 1.52 46.64
CA SER A 102 -2.22 1.02 48.03
C SER A 102 -2.04 2.10 49.13
N LYS A 103 -2.30 3.37 48.83
CA LYS A 103 -2.29 4.46 49.82
C LYS A 103 -3.54 4.45 50.71
N GLN A 104 -3.59 5.32 51.71
CA GLN A 104 -4.72 5.37 52.66
C GLN A 104 -5.85 6.27 52.14
N VAL A 105 -7.06 5.74 52.07
CA VAL A 105 -8.23 6.43 51.52
C VAL A 105 -9.37 6.52 52.53
N LYS A 106 -9.94 7.72 52.70
CA LYS A 106 -11.13 7.99 53.49
C LYS A 106 -12.21 8.57 52.60
N GLN A 107 -13.44 8.11 52.73
CA GLN A 107 -14.58 8.62 51.97
C GLN A 107 -15.72 9.08 52.89
N LEU A 108 -16.48 10.10 52.47
CA LEU A 108 -17.60 10.65 53.22
C LEU A 108 -18.94 10.30 52.54
N GLN A 109 -19.73 9.45 53.20
CA GLN A 109 -20.99 8.94 52.66
C GLN A 109 -22.14 9.95 52.84
N LYS A 110 -23.03 10.01 51.83
CA LYS A 110 -24.13 10.98 51.79
C LYS A 110 -25.07 10.84 53.00
N GLY A 111 -25.21 11.92 53.77
CA GLY A 111 -26.07 12.00 54.95
C GLY A 111 -25.42 11.56 56.27
N TRP A 112 -24.13 11.19 56.27
CA TRP A 112 -23.39 10.76 57.46
C TRP A 112 -22.16 11.63 57.68
N ASN A 113 -22.01 12.23 58.87
CA ASN A 113 -20.81 12.98 59.26
C ASN A 113 -19.67 12.04 59.73
N VAL A 114 -19.48 10.90 59.05
CA VAL A 114 -18.55 9.84 59.43
C VAL A 114 -17.81 9.35 58.20
N PHE A 115 -16.48 9.33 58.27
CA PHE A 115 -15.66 8.76 57.21
C PHE A 115 -15.67 7.24 57.26
N THR A 116 -15.82 6.60 56.10
CA THR A 116 -15.66 5.15 55.92
C THR A 116 -14.39 4.85 55.09
N ASP A 117 -14.00 3.58 55.07
CA ASP A 117 -12.87 3.07 54.28
C ASP A 117 -13.16 3.22 52.78
N GLY A 118 -12.23 3.82 52.04
CA GLY A 118 -12.34 4.04 50.59
C GLY A 118 -11.29 3.30 49.76
N ARG A 119 -10.54 2.34 50.34
CA ARG A 119 -9.30 1.75 49.75
C ARG A 119 -9.40 1.24 48.31
N LEU A 120 -10.59 0.86 47.86
CA LEU A 120 -10.85 0.37 46.49
C LEU A 120 -10.50 1.42 45.43
N ALA A 121 -10.68 2.71 45.72
CA ALA A 121 -10.24 3.81 44.84
C ALA A 121 -8.72 3.87 44.60
N THR A 122 -7.93 2.97 45.19
CA THR A 122 -6.46 2.91 45.07
C THR A 122 -5.94 1.47 44.98
N ASP A 123 -6.80 0.49 44.69
CA ASP A 123 -6.38 -0.91 44.57
C ASP A 123 -5.79 -1.28 43.18
N GLY A 124 -5.82 -0.34 42.24
CA GLY A 124 -5.25 -0.48 40.90
C GLY A 124 -6.08 -1.32 39.93
N LEU A 125 -7.32 -1.67 40.29
CA LEU A 125 -8.24 -2.46 39.46
C LEU A 125 -9.45 -1.60 39.06
N PRO A 126 -9.61 -1.22 37.78
CA PRO A 126 -10.66 -0.30 37.32
C PRO A 126 -12.10 -0.87 37.37
N THR A 127 -12.30 -2.00 38.06
CA THR A 127 -13.54 -2.75 38.18
C THR A 127 -14.03 -2.90 39.63
N THR A 128 -13.25 -2.47 40.63
CA THR A 128 -13.58 -2.59 42.06
C THR A 128 -13.83 -1.21 42.65
N CYS A 129 -15.08 -0.87 42.95
CA CYS A 129 -15.48 0.50 43.22
C CYS A 129 -15.89 0.74 44.67
N THR A 130 -15.63 1.95 45.18
CA THR A 130 -16.04 2.40 46.51
C THR A 130 -17.55 2.44 46.67
N ASP A 131 -18.03 2.56 47.91
CA ASP A 131 -19.39 3.04 48.15
C ASP A 131 -19.62 4.45 47.55
N PRO A 132 -20.87 4.87 47.29
CA PRO A 132 -21.17 6.22 46.84
C PRO A 132 -20.85 7.31 47.88
N ALA A 133 -19.94 8.22 47.53
CA ALA A 133 -19.41 9.27 48.39
C ALA A 133 -19.64 10.69 47.84
N THR A 134 -19.57 11.69 48.73
CA THR A 134 -19.59 13.14 48.37
C THR A 134 -18.18 13.75 48.36
N LEU A 135 -17.26 13.16 49.12
CA LEU A 135 -15.85 13.51 49.22
C LEU A 135 -15.03 12.23 49.36
N VAL A 136 -13.94 12.12 48.61
CA VAL A 136 -12.90 11.10 48.80
C VAL A 136 -11.57 11.81 49.02
N VAL A 137 -10.82 11.36 50.02
CA VAL A 137 -9.50 11.90 50.40
C VAL A 137 -8.48 10.78 50.43
N ILE A 138 -7.41 10.94 49.64
CA ILE A 138 -6.28 10.00 49.54
C ILE A 138 -5.06 10.67 50.18
N ASP A 139 -4.42 9.98 51.14
CA ASP A 139 -3.15 10.40 51.76
C ASP A 139 -1.99 9.66 51.09
N LEU A 140 -1.19 10.36 50.27
CA LEU A 140 -0.03 9.80 49.59
C LEU A 140 1.14 9.45 50.54
N ASN A 141 1.00 9.75 51.84
CA ASN A 141 1.96 9.63 52.95
C ASN A 141 3.12 10.64 52.94
N ALA A 142 3.40 11.29 51.82
CA ALA A 142 4.40 12.35 51.67
C ALA A 142 3.94 13.38 50.63
N ASN A 143 4.62 14.52 50.53
CA ASN A 143 4.41 15.46 49.42
C ASN A 143 5.10 14.88 48.16
N TYR A 144 4.38 14.80 47.04
CA TYR A 144 4.92 14.44 45.72
C TYR A 144 4.70 15.59 44.74
N ARG A 145 5.58 15.71 43.75
CA ARG A 145 5.34 16.51 42.53
C ARG A 145 4.38 15.71 41.64
N ILE A 146 3.19 16.25 41.38
CA ILE A 146 2.12 15.59 40.62
C ILE A 146 2.03 16.23 39.23
N SER A 147 2.29 15.42 38.19
CA SER A 147 2.15 15.81 36.79
C SER A 147 0.70 15.61 36.30
N GLY A 148 0.00 14.62 36.84
CA GLY A 148 -1.42 14.36 36.55
C GLY A 148 -1.97 13.16 37.31
N LEU A 149 -3.24 12.84 37.05
CA LEU A 149 -3.95 11.69 37.63
C LEU A 149 -5.10 11.21 36.73
N VAL A 150 -5.51 9.96 36.89
CA VAL A 150 -6.59 9.31 36.12
C VAL A 150 -7.66 8.80 37.09
N ILE A 151 -8.93 9.11 36.83
CA ILE A 151 -10.07 8.68 37.66
C ILE A 151 -10.97 7.74 36.84
N ASN A 152 -11.17 6.52 37.32
CA ASN A 152 -12.11 5.55 36.77
C ASN A 152 -13.39 5.48 37.62
N LEU A 153 -14.55 5.30 36.97
CA LEU A 153 -15.88 5.46 37.55
C LEU A 153 -16.77 4.27 37.20
N SER A 154 -17.72 3.91 38.08
CA SER A 154 -18.50 2.66 37.95
C SER A 154 -19.49 2.66 36.78
N ASP A 155 -20.00 3.83 36.43
CA ASP A 155 -21.01 4.06 35.40
C ASP A 155 -20.82 5.47 34.81
N ALA A 156 -21.25 5.65 33.56
CA ALA A 156 -21.31 6.96 32.90
C ALA A 156 -22.50 7.82 33.40
N VAL A 157 -22.62 7.98 34.72
CA VAL A 157 -23.62 8.85 35.37
C VAL A 157 -23.29 10.32 35.09
N ASN A 158 -24.31 11.18 35.01
CA ASN A 158 -24.18 12.63 34.85
C ASN A 158 -23.48 13.30 36.06
N LEU A 159 -22.15 13.16 36.17
CA LEU A 159 -21.29 13.85 37.13
C LEU A 159 -21.01 15.29 36.66
N THR A 160 -22.05 16.12 36.72
CA THR A 160 -22.01 17.52 36.35
C THR A 160 -21.24 18.37 37.37
N GLY A 161 -19.91 18.36 37.31
CA GLY A 161 -19.07 19.38 37.96
C GLY A 161 -18.34 18.98 39.26
N TYR A 162 -17.80 17.77 39.35
CA TYR A 162 -16.84 17.45 40.43
C TYR A 162 -15.58 18.33 40.33
N GLU A 163 -14.85 18.43 41.44
CA GLU A 163 -13.60 19.20 41.53
C GLU A 163 -12.49 18.34 42.13
N VAL A 164 -11.25 18.51 41.63
CA VAL A 164 -10.06 17.80 42.10
C VAL A 164 -9.05 18.79 42.68
N TRP A 165 -8.71 18.58 43.94
CA TRP A 165 -7.94 19.48 44.77
C TRP A 165 -6.73 18.77 45.39
N VAL A 166 -5.61 19.47 45.51
CA VAL A 166 -4.35 18.96 46.08
C VAL A 166 -3.88 19.90 47.21
N GLU A 167 -3.50 19.32 48.35
CA GLU A 167 -3.02 20.05 49.53
C GLU A 167 -1.76 19.41 50.15
N ASN A 168 -0.90 20.24 50.75
CA ASN A 168 0.35 19.83 51.42
C ASN A 168 0.18 19.54 52.93
N SER A 169 -0.82 20.12 53.58
CA SER A 169 -0.89 20.30 55.04
C SER A 169 -2.03 19.57 55.73
N SER A 170 -3.20 19.44 55.09
CA SER A 170 -4.43 18.98 55.74
C SER A 170 -5.18 17.96 54.88
N SER A 171 -5.94 17.10 55.56
CA SER A 171 -7.00 16.28 54.95
C SER A 171 -8.39 16.92 55.08
N ASP A 172 -8.47 18.18 55.53
CA ASP A 172 -9.71 18.91 55.77
C ASP A 172 -9.99 19.91 54.63
N PRO A 173 -11.11 19.76 53.88
CA PRO A 173 -11.44 20.60 52.73
C PRO A 173 -11.84 22.05 53.08
N SER A 174 -11.73 22.48 54.34
CA SER A 174 -11.94 23.87 54.79
C SER A 174 -10.65 24.71 54.90
N SER A 175 -9.50 24.15 54.50
CA SER A 175 -8.19 24.82 54.46
C SER A 175 -8.17 26.07 53.54
N GLU A 176 -7.37 27.09 53.89
CA GLU A 176 -7.23 28.32 53.08
C GLU A 176 -6.28 28.16 51.87
N ILE A 177 -5.44 27.11 51.82
CA ILE A 177 -4.45 26.89 50.76
C ILE A 177 -4.74 25.56 50.06
N VAL A 178 -5.54 25.61 49.01
CA VAL A 178 -5.94 24.43 48.24
C VAL A 178 -5.72 24.67 46.75
N HIS A 179 -4.90 23.84 46.10
CA HIS A 179 -4.60 23.97 44.68
C HIS A 179 -5.56 23.11 43.85
N THR A 180 -6.32 23.71 42.93
CA THR A 180 -7.23 22.97 42.04
C THR A 180 -6.44 22.40 40.85
N CYS A 181 -6.32 21.08 40.73
CA CYS A 181 -5.81 20.48 39.49
C CYS A 181 -6.82 20.63 38.35
N PHE A 182 -8.12 20.44 38.64
CA PHE A 182 -9.16 20.42 37.61
C PHE A 182 -10.56 20.77 38.15
N LYS A 183 -11.33 21.49 37.33
CA LYS A 183 -12.70 21.93 37.59
C LYS A 183 -13.45 22.10 36.26
N GLN A 184 -14.40 21.21 35.96
CA GLN A 184 -15.20 21.29 34.73
C GLN A 184 -16.62 20.77 34.92
N THR A 185 -17.62 21.55 34.49
CA THR A 185 -19.02 21.12 34.42
C THR A 185 -19.24 20.26 33.16
N ILE A 186 -19.15 18.94 33.30
CA ILE A 186 -19.34 18.01 32.17
C ILE A 186 -20.81 17.98 31.75
N THR A 187 -21.06 18.15 30.44
CA THR A 187 -22.36 17.89 29.81
C THR A 187 -22.18 16.79 28.76
N HIS A 188 -22.70 15.59 29.04
CA HIS A 188 -22.66 14.38 28.21
C HIS A 188 -21.29 13.96 27.63
N ARG A 189 -20.63 13.01 28.32
CA ARG A 189 -19.69 12.04 27.75
C ARG A 189 -20.18 10.62 28.06
N MET A 190 -19.67 9.62 27.34
CA MET A 190 -19.90 8.19 27.66
C MET A 190 -18.59 7.47 28.03
N ASP A 191 -17.61 8.23 28.50
CA ASP A 191 -16.31 7.73 28.94
C ASP A 191 -16.38 7.43 30.46
N THR A 192 -15.98 6.24 30.87
CA THR A 192 -15.90 5.83 32.30
C THR A 192 -14.54 6.12 32.94
N SER A 193 -13.62 6.75 32.19
CA SER A 193 -12.28 7.13 32.61
C SER A 193 -12.03 8.60 32.32
N ILE A 194 -11.28 9.28 33.19
CA ILE A 194 -11.07 10.73 33.15
C ILE A 194 -9.60 11.07 33.43
N ASP A 195 -8.91 11.60 32.41
CA ASP A 195 -7.59 12.20 32.56
C ASP A 195 -7.67 13.60 33.17
N VAL A 196 -7.18 13.75 34.41
CA VAL A 196 -7.06 15.01 35.12
C VAL A 196 -5.61 15.50 35.03
N VAL A 197 -5.43 16.52 34.21
CA VAL A 197 -4.14 17.18 33.98
C VAL A 197 -4.07 18.45 34.81
N CYS A 198 -3.13 18.52 35.76
CA CYS A 198 -2.92 19.69 36.61
C CYS A 198 -2.35 20.85 35.77
N THR A 199 -2.78 22.09 36.05
CA THR A 199 -2.45 23.28 35.23
C THR A 199 -1.01 23.79 35.41
N THR A 200 -0.34 23.31 36.45
CA THR A 200 1.08 23.47 36.80
C THR A 200 1.53 22.19 37.51
N GLU A 201 2.83 21.96 37.68
CA GLU A 201 3.34 20.90 38.54
C GLU A 201 3.01 21.22 40.01
N ILE A 202 1.98 20.57 40.56
CA ILE A 202 1.54 20.82 41.93
C ILE A 202 2.26 19.84 42.87
N VAL A 203 2.88 20.39 43.92
CA VAL A 203 3.41 19.60 45.04
C VAL A 203 2.31 19.43 46.09
N GLY A 204 2.05 18.21 46.53
CA GLY A 204 1.09 17.93 47.60
C GLY A 204 1.06 16.48 48.08
N ARG A 205 0.37 16.25 49.20
CA ARG A 205 0.24 14.97 49.90
C ARG A 205 -1.19 14.45 49.94
N TYR A 206 -2.16 15.34 50.07
CA TYR A 206 -3.57 15.02 50.14
C TYR A 206 -4.23 15.32 48.80
N LEU A 207 -4.84 14.31 48.20
CA LEU A 207 -5.68 14.45 47.01
C LEU A 207 -7.14 14.36 47.45
N LEU A 208 -7.91 15.41 47.20
CA LEU A 208 -9.33 15.53 47.57
C LEU A 208 -10.18 15.62 46.29
N ILE A 209 -11.10 14.67 46.12
CA ILE A 209 -12.07 14.65 45.02
C ILE A 209 -13.45 14.88 45.64
N ARG A 210 -14.18 15.91 45.18
CA ARG A 210 -15.50 16.28 45.74
C ARG A 210 -16.57 16.52 44.68
N THR A 211 -17.82 16.19 45.00
CA THR A 211 -18.99 16.65 44.24
C THR A 211 -19.29 18.13 44.53
N PRO A 212 -19.96 18.87 43.62
CA PRO A 212 -20.21 20.30 43.79
C PRO A 212 -21.39 20.60 44.73
N ASP A 213 -22.23 19.61 45.02
CA ASP A 213 -23.32 19.71 45.99
C ASP A 213 -23.38 18.47 46.90
N ASN A 214 -24.04 18.63 48.05
CA ASN A 214 -24.27 17.54 49.00
C ASN A 214 -25.40 16.57 48.56
N ALA A 215 -25.90 16.71 47.32
CA ALA A 215 -27.01 15.93 46.78
C ALA A 215 -26.55 14.86 45.78
N THR A 216 -25.49 15.12 45.02
CA THR A 216 -24.84 14.16 44.13
C THR A 216 -23.79 13.31 44.86
N THR A 217 -23.57 12.10 44.37
CA THR A 217 -22.53 11.16 44.87
C THR A 217 -21.76 10.58 43.70
N MET A 218 -20.48 10.34 43.91
CA MET A 218 -19.60 9.62 42.98
C MET A 218 -19.22 8.24 43.52
N THR A 219 -18.93 7.32 42.61
CA THR A 219 -18.51 5.94 42.88
C THR A 219 -17.19 5.74 42.16
N LEU A 220 -16.06 5.77 42.89
CA LEU A 220 -14.72 5.72 42.28
C LEU A 220 -14.27 4.26 42.20
N CYS A 221 -13.80 3.82 41.03
CA CYS A 221 -13.25 2.48 40.82
C CYS A 221 -11.72 2.46 40.83
N ASP A 222 -11.08 3.58 40.52
CA ASP A 222 -9.62 3.70 40.56
C ASP A 222 -9.24 5.18 40.51
N VAL A 223 -8.21 5.57 41.24
CA VAL A 223 -7.64 6.93 41.24
C VAL A 223 -6.13 6.77 41.21
N ARG A 224 -5.56 6.87 40.01
CA ARG A 224 -4.12 6.69 39.77
C ARG A 224 -3.43 8.04 39.69
N VAL A 225 -2.30 8.23 40.37
CA VAL A 225 -1.57 9.52 40.42
C VAL A 225 -0.15 9.34 39.89
N TYR A 226 0.32 10.24 39.03
CA TYR A 226 1.66 10.15 38.41
C TYR A 226 2.46 11.46 38.47
N GLY A 227 3.78 11.29 38.47
CA GLY A 227 4.78 12.36 38.51
C GLY A 227 6.14 11.80 38.08
N GLY A 228 6.43 11.84 36.77
CA GLY A 228 7.57 11.16 36.15
C GLY A 228 7.27 9.77 35.60
N ARG A 229 7.79 9.49 34.39
CA ARG A 229 7.92 8.13 33.82
C ARG A 229 9.17 7.43 34.38
N SER A 230 9.22 6.10 34.36
CA SER A 230 10.43 5.33 34.66
C SER A 230 11.52 5.62 33.60
N LEU A 231 12.75 5.89 34.05
CA LEU A 231 13.86 6.34 33.19
C LEU A 231 15.03 5.36 33.09
N ALA A 232 15.34 4.62 34.15
CA ALA A 232 16.68 4.06 34.31
C ALA A 232 16.88 2.63 33.78
N TYR A 233 15.81 1.88 33.48
CA TYR A 233 15.89 0.49 33.02
C TYR A 233 16.87 0.34 31.85
N GLY A 234 17.71 -0.70 31.87
CA GLY A 234 18.65 -1.03 30.79
C GLY A 234 19.77 -0.02 30.51
N HIS A 235 19.84 1.11 31.22
CA HIS A 235 20.83 2.16 30.97
C HIS A 235 22.23 1.79 31.47
N ASN A 236 23.24 2.44 30.88
CA ASN A 236 24.64 2.25 31.26
C ASN A 236 24.90 2.68 32.71
N SER A 237 25.18 1.70 33.59
CA SER A 237 25.55 1.93 34.98
C SER A 237 26.94 1.41 35.34
N SER A 238 27.47 1.93 36.43
CA SER A 238 28.82 1.69 36.94
C SER A 238 28.83 1.76 38.46
N GLN A 239 29.84 1.17 39.10
CA GLN A 239 30.02 1.19 40.54
C GLN A 239 31.51 1.25 40.88
N SER A 240 31.85 1.76 42.07
CA SER A 240 33.22 1.99 42.55
C SER A 240 34.14 0.77 42.43
N SER A 241 33.60 -0.40 42.76
CA SER A 241 34.27 -1.70 42.62
C SER A 241 33.24 -2.82 42.49
N THR A 242 33.64 -4.02 42.02
CA THR A 242 32.72 -5.18 41.94
C THR A 242 33.35 -6.41 42.60
N THR A 243 32.64 -6.98 43.56
CA THR A 243 33.10 -8.17 44.30
C THR A 243 33.10 -9.40 43.38
N ASN A 244 34.26 -10.03 43.19
CA ASN A 244 34.37 -11.24 42.37
C ASN A 244 33.83 -12.47 43.13
N ASN A 245 32.54 -12.77 42.93
CA ASN A 245 31.85 -13.89 43.58
C ASN A 245 31.57 -15.02 42.57
N THR A 246 32.32 -16.12 42.69
CA THR A 246 32.19 -17.28 41.80
C THR A 246 31.02 -18.21 42.15
N VAL A 247 30.32 -17.98 43.27
CA VAL A 247 29.25 -18.86 43.78
C VAL A 247 27.86 -18.29 43.48
N PHE A 248 27.70 -16.96 43.56
CA PHE A 248 26.43 -16.25 43.34
C PHE A 248 26.46 -15.32 42.11
N GLY A 249 27.40 -15.57 41.19
CA GLY A 249 27.65 -14.76 40.00
C GLY A 249 28.25 -13.38 40.34
N VAL A 250 28.74 -12.68 39.33
CA VAL A 250 29.34 -11.35 39.50
C VAL A 250 28.22 -10.31 39.68
N PRO A 251 28.17 -9.59 40.82
CA PRO A 251 27.10 -8.64 41.15
C PRO A 251 27.38 -7.25 40.54
N VAL A 252 27.37 -7.21 39.21
CA VAL A 252 27.65 -6.03 38.37
C VAL A 252 26.57 -4.95 38.49
N ALA A 253 26.97 -3.68 38.28
CA ALA A 253 26.11 -2.50 38.45
C ALA A 253 24.80 -2.53 37.66
N ALA A 254 24.79 -3.19 36.50
CA ALA A 254 23.63 -3.28 35.61
C ALA A 254 22.42 -4.00 36.25
N ARG A 255 22.63 -4.86 37.25
CA ARG A 255 21.53 -5.61 37.89
C ARG A 255 20.52 -4.71 38.61
N ALA A 256 20.98 -3.59 39.18
CA ALA A 256 20.11 -2.59 39.81
C ALA A 256 19.26 -1.78 38.80
N LEU A 257 19.19 -2.21 37.53
CA LEU A 257 18.40 -1.64 36.43
C LEU A 257 17.83 -2.74 35.51
N ASP A 258 17.88 -4.01 35.92
CA ASP A 258 17.48 -5.15 35.08
C ASP A 258 15.99 -5.52 35.20
N GLY A 259 15.26 -4.91 36.15
CA GLY A 259 13.84 -5.10 36.37
C GLY A 259 13.49 -6.11 37.47
N ASP A 260 14.43 -6.91 37.98
CA ASP A 260 14.17 -7.89 39.03
C ASP A 260 14.37 -7.32 40.45
N ALA A 261 13.32 -6.68 40.96
CA ALA A 261 13.24 -6.15 42.32
C ALA A 261 13.30 -7.20 43.46
N ASN A 262 13.73 -8.43 43.18
CA ASN A 262 13.90 -9.51 44.14
C ASN A 262 15.07 -9.26 45.11
N THR A 263 14.74 -8.58 46.20
CA THR A 263 15.62 -8.21 47.33
C THR A 263 16.47 -9.33 47.98
N ARG A 264 16.38 -10.60 47.56
CA ARG A 264 17.23 -11.69 48.07
C ARG A 264 18.51 -11.79 47.24
N PHE A 265 19.67 -11.62 47.86
CA PHE A 265 20.95 -11.65 47.14
C PHE A 265 21.23 -12.97 46.39
N GLN A 266 20.72 -14.10 46.91
CA GLN A 266 20.83 -15.42 46.27
C GLN A 266 19.98 -15.57 45.00
N SER A 267 19.09 -14.63 44.68
CA SER A 267 18.29 -14.61 43.46
C SER A 267 18.96 -13.91 42.28
N PHE A 268 20.23 -13.51 42.42
CA PHE A 268 21.08 -12.96 41.37
C PHE A 268 20.73 -11.55 40.83
N SER A 269 19.70 -10.84 41.32
CA SER A 269 19.42 -9.46 40.86
C SER A 269 20.12 -8.34 41.67
N CYS A 270 20.78 -8.65 42.78
CA CYS A 270 21.47 -7.62 43.56
C CYS A 270 22.89 -7.29 43.03
N THR A 271 23.20 -5.99 42.99
CA THR A 271 24.54 -5.40 42.84
C THR A 271 25.31 -5.41 44.17
N HIS A 272 26.65 -5.40 44.14
CA HIS A 272 27.46 -5.41 45.36
C HIS A 272 28.88 -4.88 45.09
N THR A 273 29.28 -3.81 45.77
CA THR A 273 30.66 -3.30 45.75
C THR A 273 31.57 -4.13 46.67
N MET A 274 32.88 -3.95 46.63
CA MET A 274 33.76 -4.45 47.70
C MET A 274 33.56 -3.62 48.98
N ASP A 275 34.05 -4.12 50.12
CA ASP A 275 34.13 -3.31 51.34
C ASP A 275 35.27 -2.29 51.19
N GLU A 276 34.90 -1.04 50.92
CA GLU A 276 35.83 0.06 50.60
C GLU A 276 35.36 1.39 51.21
N MET A 277 36.20 2.42 51.16
CA MET A 277 35.89 3.76 51.66
C MET A 277 35.08 4.54 50.61
N SER A 278 33.89 5.02 50.99
CA SER A 278 32.97 5.77 50.12
C SER A 278 32.62 5.03 48.81
N PRO A 279 32.07 3.80 48.87
CA PRO A 279 31.57 3.12 47.69
C PRO A 279 30.44 3.93 47.04
N TRP A 280 30.27 3.75 45.74
CA TRP A 280 29.21 4.38 44.97
C TRP A 280 28.70 3.48 43.85
N TRP A 281 27.46 3.71 43.46
CA TRP A 281 26.81 3.19 42.27
C TRP A 281 26.22 4.37 41.49
N ARG A 282 26.30 4.34 40.15
CA ARG A 282 25.95 5.48 39.29
C ARG A 282 25.38 5.01 37.96
N VAL A 283 24.29 5.62 37.51
CA VAL A 283 23.71 5.46 36.16
C VAL A 283 23.94 6.71 35.32
N ASN A 284 24.10 6.53 34.00
CA ASN A 284 24.03 7.56 32.98
C ASN A 284 22.70 7.41 32.20
N LEU A 285 21.83 8.42 32.27
CA LEU A 285 20.53 8.49 31.61
C LEU A 285 20.60 9.01 30.15
N GLU A 286 21.82 9.17 29.63
CA GLU A 286 22.20 9.65 28.29
C GLU A 286 21.84 11.13 28.00
N VAL A 287 20.66 11.61 28.40
CA VAL A 287 20.21 13.01 28.34
C VAL A 287 19.90 13.57 29.73
N VAL A 288 19.62 14.88 29.82
CA VAL A 288 19.23 15.54 31.08
C VAL A 288 17.72 15.40 31.30
N TYR A 289 17.34 14.86 32.45
CA TYR A 289 15.96 14.71 32.91
C TYR A 289 15.67 15.55 34.15
N THR A 290 14.41 15.93 34.34
CA THR A 290 13.90 16.51 35.59
C THR A 290 13.49 15.38 36.52
N ILE A 291 14.30 15.07 37.54
CA ILE A 291 14.03 13.94 38.44
C ILE A 291 12.98 14.30 39.49
N ALA A 292 11.93 13.48 39.64
CA ALA A 292 10.80 13.71 40.55
C ALA A 292 10.80 12.76 41.77
N ARG A 293 11.23 11.50 41.61
CA ARG A 293 11.54 10.57 42.71
C ARG A 293 12.48 9.45 42.27
N ILE A 294 13.14 8.81 43.24
CA ILE A 294 13.91 7.58 43.07
C ILE A 294 13.40 6.54 44.08
N VAL A 295 13.23 5.29 43.67
CA VAL A 295 12.84 4.18 44.54
C VAL A 295 13.98 3.16 44.60
N LEU A 296 14.50 2.92 45.81
CA LEU A 296 15.63 2.04 46.07
C LEU A 296 15.17 0.75 46.75
N TYR A 297 15.49 -0.40 46.17
CA TYR A 297 15.29 -1.70 46.78
C TYR A 297 16.59 -2.18 47.45
N GLY A 298 16.54 -2.30 48.77
CA GLY A 298 17.61 -2.89 49.57
C GLY A 298 17.58 -4.41 49.59
N ARG A 299 18.53 -5.00 50.32
CA ARG A 299 18.63 -6.45 50.53
C ARG A 299 17.72 -6.90 51.69
N SER A 300 17.03 -8.04 51.55
CA SER A 300 16.13 -8.59 52.57
C SER A 300 16.63 -9.84 53.30
N ASP A 301 17.52 -10.64 52.69
CA ASP A 301 17.98 -11.91 53.29
C ASP A 301 19.01 -11.71 54.41
N CYS A 302 19.73 -10.58 54.39
CA CYS A 302 20.48 -10.03 55.52
C CYS A 302 20.81 -8.56 55.24
N CYS A 303 21.51 -7.94 56.18
CA CYS A 303 22.44 -6.85 55.88
C CYS A 303 21.79 -5.55 55.34
N THR A 304 20.61 -5.20 55.84
CA THR A 304 19.88 -3.96 55.48
C THR A 304 20.63 -2.70 55.87
N GLU A 305 21.48 -2.76 56.91
CA GLU A 305 22.32 -1.66 57.38
C GLU A 305 23.34 -1.16 56.35
N ARG A 306 23.56 -1.88 55.24
CA ARG A 306 24.47 -1.47 54.16
C ARG A 306 23.99 -0.28 53.31
N LEU A 307 22.74 0.14 53.48
CA LEU A 307 22.24 1.42 52.96
C LEU A 307 22.17 2.50 54.06
N SER A 308 22.72 2.25 55.25
CA SER A 308 22.83 3.25 56.32
C SER A 308 23.68 4.44 55.88
N GLY A 309 23.17 5.65 56.11
CA GLY A 309 23.90 6.90 55.84
C GLY A 309 24.10 7.24 54.36
N PHE A 310 23.33 6.64 53.45
CA PHE A 310 23.50 6.86 52.01
C PHE A 310 23.25 8.31 51.58
N SER A 311 23.88 8.71 50.48
CA SER A 311 23.78 10.04 49.88
C SER A 311 23.45 9.92 48.39
N VAL A 312 22.40 10.61 47.95
CA VAL A 312 22.00 10.69 46.54
C VAL A 312 22.56 11.97 45.92
N SER A 313 23.22 11.86 44.78
CA SER A 313 23.91 12.99 44.12
C SER A 313 23.49 13.11 42.66
N PHE A 314 23.32 14.35 42.18
CA PHE A 314 22.85 14.66 40.82
C PHE A 314 23.90 15.45 40.02
N ALA A 315 24.04 15.15 38.73
CA ALA A 315 24.91 15.87 37.81
C ALA A 315 24.35 15.95 36.38
N THR A 316 24.50 17.11 35.74
CA THR A 316 24.20 17.32 34.31
C THR A 316 25.44 17.20 33.40
N ASN A 317 26.65 17.34 33.95
CA ASN A 317 27.90 17.40 33.19
C ASN A 317 29.09 16.81 33.97
N SER A 318 28.99 15.52 34.33
CA SER A 318 30.01 14.75 35.08
C SER A 318 30.40 15.30 36.47
N SER A 319 29.78 16.39 36.90
CA SER A 319 30.13 17.18 38.09
C SER A 319 28.97 17.15 39.10
N PHE A 320 29.15 16.44 40.22
CA PHE A 320 28.10 16.23 41.21
C PHE A 320 27.95 17.43 42.14
N ASN A 321 27.08 18.36 41.73
CA ASN A 321 26.90 19.67 42.35
C ASN A 321 25.80 19.72 43.42
N GLN A 322 24.95 18.70 43.49
CA GLN A 322 23.91 18.54 44.51
C GLN A 322 24.08 17.19 45.22
N VAL A 323 23.89 17.16 46.53
CA VAL A 323 24.01 15.97 47.39
C VAL A 323 22.95 16.00 48.47
N PHE A 324 22.14 14.94 48.55
CA PHE A 324 21.07 14.75 49.53
C PHE A 324 21.45 13.58 50.44
N ASN A 325 21.72 13.87 51.72
CA ASN A 325 22.20 12.89 52.70
C ASN A 325 21.02 12.30 53.49
N TYR A 326 20.98 10.97 53.65
CA TYR A 326 19.95 10.22 54.36
C TYR A 326 20.57 9.50 55.57
N PRO A 327 20.76 10.18 56.73
CA PRO A 327 21.55 9.70 57.88
C PRO A 327 20.82 8.64 58.73
N MET A 328 19.97 7.81 58.14
CA MET A 328 19.21 6.78 58.83
C MET A 328 20.05 5.51 59.02
N THR A 329 20.08 4.99 60.25
CA THR A 329 20.89 3.82 60.66
C THR A 329 20.28 2.47 60.30
N THR A 330 18.96 2.43 60.13
CA THR A 330 18.18 1.23 59.77
C THR A 330 17.22 1.60 58.64
N PRO A 331 17.68 1.64 57.38
CA PRO A 331 16.82 1.95 56.25
C PRO A 331 15.75 0.87 56.05
N PRO A 332 14.52 1.23 55.62
CA PRO A 332 13.51 0.25 55.24
C PRO A 332 13.91 -0.48 53.96
N LEU A 333 13.29 -1.66 53.72
CA LEU A 333 13.64 -2.52 52.59
C LEU A 333 13.40 -1.87 51.21
N VAL A 334 12.40 -0.99 51.12
CA VAL A 334 12.15 -0.12 49.97
C VAL A 334 12.16 1.31 50.46
N MET A 335 12.94 2.18 49.83
CA MET A 335 13.03 3.61 50.16
C MET A 335 12.57 4.47 48.99
N GLU A 336 11.69 5.44 49.25
CA GLU A 336 11.36 6.50 48.30
C GLU A 336 12.15 7.78 48.63
N VAL A 337 13.00 8.20 47.70
CA VAL A 337 13.75 9.45 47.69
C VAL A 337 12.98 10.44 46.83
N ILE A 338 12.24 11.36 47.44
CA ILE A 338 11.41 12.34 46.72
C ILE A 338 12.20 13.64 46.53
N THR A 339 12.24 14.15 45.30
CA THR A 339 12.94 15.37 44.93
C THR A 339 11.95 16.53 44.78
N LEU A 340 11.81 17.32 45.85
CA LEU A 340 10.92 18.49 45.90
C LEU A 340 11.50 19.75 45.24
N SER A 341 12.67 19.63 44.61
CA SER A 341 13.37 20.68 43.88
C SER A 341 13.67 20.23 42.46
N GLU A 342 13.85 21.18 41.53
CA GLU A 342 14.23 20.94 40.13
C GLU A 342 15.65 20.36 40.03
N ASN A 343 15.72 19.04 40.21
CA ASN A 343 16.96 18.27 40.18
C ASN A 343 17.20 17.74 38.77
N TYR A 344 17.69 18.63 37.90
CA TYR A 344 18.12 18.26 36.55
C TYR A 344 19.32 17.32 36.60
N ALA A 345 19.22 16.14 35.98
CA ALA A 345 20.28 15.14 36.02
C ALA A 345 20.38 14.33 34.71
N GLN A 346 21.61 14.18 34.22
CA GLN A 346 22.00 13.12 33.28
C GLN A 346 22.60 11.94 34.04
N HIS A 347 23.28 12.19 35.16
CA HIS A 347 23.87 11.18 36.01
C HIS A 347 23.26 11.24 37.42
N VAL A 348 22.87 10.07 37.94
CA VAL A 348 22.40 9.89 39.31
C VAL A 348 23.34 8.92 40.01
N GLU A 349 23.78 9.29 41.21
CA GLU A 349 24.72 8.52 42.02
C GLU A 349 24.17 8.26 43.42
N ILE A 350 24.36 7.02 43.91
CA ILE A 350 24.07 6.58 45.27
C ILE A 350 25.41 6.23 45.91
N SER A 351 25.74 6.85 47.04
CA SER A 351 27.07 6.77 47.66
C SER A 351 27.01 6.65 49.19
N LEU A 352 27.99 6.00 49.82
CA LEU A 352 28.08 5.86 51.29
C LEU A 352 29.24 6.72 51.83
N ARG A 353 29.07 8.05 51.79
CA ARG A 353 30.13 9.05 52.00
C ARG A 353 30.77 8.94 53.38
N ASP A 354 32.10 8.95 53.41
CA ASP A 354 32.96 8.83 54.61
C ASP A 354 32.75 7.55 55.44
N ILE A 355 32.08 6.53 54.88
CA ILE A 355 31.85 5.21 55.49
C ILE A 355 32.69 4.16 54.76
N ASN A 356 33.28 3.22 55.50
CA ASN A 356 34.02 2.08 54.96
C ASN A 356 33.19 0.78 55.09
N GLN A 357 32.35 0.49 54.09
CA GLN A 357 31.53 -0.72 53.99
C GLN A 357 31.18 -1.00 52.52
N SER A 358 30.59 -2.16 52.21
CA SER A 358 30.04 -2.44 50.87
C SER A 358 28.63 -1.86 50.68
N LEU A 359 28.43 -1.18 49.54
CA LEU A 359 27.11 -0.81 49.03
C LEU A 359 26.46 -2.03 48.37
N THR A 360 25.15 -2.19 48.56
CA THR A 360 24.33 -3.27 47.96
C THR A 360 22.96 -2.70 47.58
N LEU A 361 22.61 -2.76 46.29
CA LEU A 361 21.33 -2.30 45.74
C LEU A 361 20.74 -3.42 44.87
N CYS A 362 19.45 -3.71 45.00
CA CYS A 362 18.79 -4.78 44.24
C CYS A 362 17.91 -4.28 43.09
N GLU A 363 17.40 -3.04 43.14
CA GLU A 363 16.71 -2.36 42.04
C GLU A 363 16.67 -0.85 42.32
N VAL A 364 16.74 -0.02 41.28
CA VAL A 364 16.79 1.46 41.35
C VAL A 364 15.89 2.04 40.25
N PHE A 365 14.60 2.21 40.57
CA PHE A 365 13.71 2.96 39.69
C PHE A 365 13.94 4.46 39.85
N ILE A 366 14.20 5.16 38.75
CA ILE A 366 14.29 6.62 38.70
C ILE A 366 13.08 7.12 37.92
N PHE A 367 12.27 7.96 38.54
CA PHE A 367 11.11 8.58 37.91
C PHE A 367 11.36 10.08 37.67
N GLY A 368 11.11 10.52 36.44
CA GLY A 368 11.26 11.90 36.03
C GLY A 368 10.66 12.13 34.65
N ASP A 369 10.59 13.39 34.23
CA ASP A 369 10.07 13.79 32.92
C ASP A 369 11.15 14.60 32.15
N CYS A 370 10.88 14.94 30.89
CA CYS A 370 11.79 15.75 30.07
C CYS A 370 12.06 17.13 30.72
N GLN A 371 13.19 17.75 30.35
CA GLN A 371 13.40 19.19 30.61
C GLN A 371 12.39 20.04 29.81
N ASP A 372 12.10 21.26 30.27
CA ASP A 372 11.22 22.22 29.58
C ASP A 372 11.54 22.40 28.10
N ASP A 373 10.49 22.52 27.27
CA ASP A 373 10.51 22.55 25.80
C ASP A 373 11.17 21.31 25.13
N MET A 374 11.64 20.28 25.86
CA MET A 374 12.07 18.99 25.30
C MET A 374 10.93 17.95 25.31
N CYS A 375 10.98 16.96 24.41
CA CYS A 375 9.90 15.98 24.22
C CYS A 375 10.37 14.67 23.55
N GLY A 376 9.54 13.63 23.64
CA GLY A 376 9.71 12.35 22.94
C GLY A 376 10.33 11.21 23.78
N TRP A 377 10.48 10.05 23.14
CA TRP A 377 11.00 8.81 23.76
C TRP A 377 12.28 9.02 24.57
N ILE A 378 13.28 9.68 24.01
CA ILE A 378 14.58 9.97 24.67
C ILE A 378 14.76 11.47 24.99
N CYS A 379 13.68 12.26 25.01
CA CYS A 379 13.72 13.72 25.19
C CYS A 379 14.71 14.44 24.27
N ASP A 380 14.81 14.02 23.00
CA ASP A 380 15.75 14.51 21.98
C ASP A 380 15.15 15.60 21.07
N ILE A 381 13.83 15.71 21.02
CA ILE A 381 13.11 16.67 20.18
C ILE A 381 12.85 17.94 21.00
N VAL A 382 13.00 19.11 20.38
CA VAL A 382 12.54 20.40 20.95
C VAL A 382 11.12 20.66 20.45
N CYS A 383 10.14 20.74 21.36
CA CYS A 383 8.72 20.92 21.05
C CYS A 383 8.21 22.31 21.45
N HIS A 384 7.88 23.16 20.49
CA HIS A 384 7.33 24.49 20.75
C HIS A 384 5.78 24.49 20.82
N CYS A 385 5.20 23.66 21.69
CA CYS A 385 3.74 23.55 21.90
C CYS A 385 3.12 24.80 22.54
N GLU A 386 1.84 25.08 22.27
CA GLU A 386 1.09 26.18 22.89
C GLU A 386 0.45 25.83 24.26
N GLY A 387 0.61 26.72 25.25
CA GLY A 387 0.09 26.57 26.61
C GLY A 387 1.12 26.07 27.65
N PRO A 388 0.78 26.10 28.96
CA PRO A 388 1.70 25.67 30.02
C PRO A 388 1.89 24.16 30.03
N ILE A 389 3.14 23.72 29.81
CA ILE A 389 3.79 22.40 30.01
C ILE A 389 2.97 21.17 29.58
N ALA A 390 1.85 20.89 30.25
CA ALA A 390 1.04 19.71 29.97
C ALA A 390 0.16 19.88 28.72
N LYS A 391 0.65 19.38 27.58
CA LYS A 391 0.01 18.35 26.74
C LYS A 391 0.85 18.12 25.48
N GLN A 392 2.08 17.65 25.70
CA GLN A 392 2.73 16.76 24.75
C GLN A 392 2.18 15.35 24.99
N ASN A 393 1.94 14.54 23.96
CA ASN A 393 2.06 13.10 24.15
C ASN A 393 3.57 12.79 24.24
N ILE A 394 4.03 12.45 25.43
CA ILE A 394 5.46 12.33 25.77
C ILE A 394 6.18 11.24 24.95
N LEU A 395 5.46 10.32 24.29
CA LEU A 395 6.05 9.28 23.44
C LEU A 395 6.14 9.68 21.96
N ASP A 396 5.04 10.06 21.31
CA ASP A 396 5.04 10.48 19.89
C ASP A 396 5.41 11.98 19.68
N ALA A 397 5.69 12.68 20.78
CA ALA A 397 6.02 14.10 20.84
C ALA A 397 4.93 15.06 20.29
N SER A 398 3.66 14.65 20.18
CA SER A 398 2.61 15.51 19.59
C SER A 398 2.03 16.56 20.55
N CYS A 399 1.89 17.80 20.08
CA CYS A 399 1.37 18.95 20.82
C CYS A 399 -0.17 19.06 20.70
N THR A 400 -0.94 18.66 21.72
CA THR A 400 -2.42 18.60 21.59
C THR A 400 -3.14 19.96 21.62
N ARG A 401 -2.42 21.08 21.71
CA ARG A 401 -2.96 22.44 21.76
C ARG A 401 -2.50 23.34 20.60
N GLY A 402 -1.79 22.78 19.63
CA GLY A 402 -1.15 23.56 18.56
C GLY A 402 0.22 24.08 18.96
N CYS A 403 0.76 24.99 18.14
CA CYS A 403 2.14 25.46 18.19
C CYS A 403 2.28 26.93 18.56
N LYS A 404 3.34 27.27 19.31
CA LYS A 404 3.78 28.66 19.50
C LYS A 404 3.94 29.33 18.12
N THR A 405 3.50 30.59 17.99
CA THR A 405 3.54 31.33 16.70
C THR A 405 4.95 31.30 16.10
N GLY A 406 5.05 30.96 14.81
CA GLY A 406 6.32 30.73 14.13
C GLY A 406 6.77 29.27 14.05
N TRP A 407 6.00 28.33 14.58
CA TRP A 407 6.29 26.88 14.57
C TRP A 407 5.12 26.05 14.05
N TRP A 408 5.44 24.87 13.50
CA TRP A 408 4.46 23.95 12.89
C TRP A 408 4.90 22.47 12.92
N GLY A 409 3.95 21.60 12.56
CA GLY A 409 4.07 20.15 12.56
C GLY A 409 3.50 19.55 13.86
N THR A 410 3.26 18.24 13.88
CA THR A 410 2.65 17.54 15.03
C THR A 410 3.38 17.80 16.35
N SER A 411 4.71 17.91 16.31
CA SER A 411 5.58 18.17 17.45
C SER A 411 6.04 19.63 17.57
N CYS A 412 5.53 20.54 16.73
CA CYS A 412 5.89 21.95 16.72
C CYS A 412 7.42 22.21 16.70
N ASN A 413 8.16 21.37 15.98
CA ASN A 413 9.62 21.36 15.92
C ASN A 413 10.17 21.98 14.61
N ASN A 414 9.29 22.35 13.67
CA ASN A 414 9.65 23.01 12.41
C ASN A 414 9.34 24.51 12.51
N THR A 415 10.27 25.37 12.11
CA THR A 415 10.00 26.81 11.97
C THR A 415 9.16 27.09 10.73
N CYS A 416 8.27 28.07 10.81
CA CYS A 416 7.69 28.72 9.62
C CYS A 416 8.80 29.34 8.76
N ASP A 417 8.63 29.37 7.44
CA ASP A 417 9.64 29.95 6.56
C ASP A 417 9.76 31.48 6.77
N SER A 418 11.00 31.98 6.74
CA SER A 418 11.34 33.42 6.77
C SER A 418 10.70 34.26 5.65
N ASN A 419 10.21 33.63 4.59
CA ASN A 419 9.50 34.27 3.49
C ASN A 419 8.00 34.46 3.78
N CYS A 420 7.45 33.78 4.80
CA CYS A 420 6.12 34.06 5.33
C CYS A 420 6.08 35.46 5.96
N ARG A 421 4.99 36.21 5.75
CA ARG A 421 4.83 37.56 6.33
C ARG A 421 4.83 37.47 7.85
N GLY A 422 5.83 38.08 8.49
CA GLY A 422 5.98 38.03 9.95
C GLY A 422 6.27 36.62 10.50
N ASN A 423 6.86 35.73 9.69
CA ASN A 423 7.12 34.33 10.01
C ASN A 423 5.85 33.54 10.42
N THR A 424 4.66 33.93 9.95
CA THR A 424 3.40 33.27 10.33
C THR A 424 2.96 32.25 9.27
N CYS A 425 2.85 30.99 9.67
CA CYS A 425 2.39 29.88 8.86
C CYS A 425 1.30 29.06 9.57
N ASN A 426 0.63 28.19 8.82
CA ASN A 426 -0.31 27.22 9.36
C ASN A 426 0.42 26.17 10.21
N GLN A 427 -0.07 25.95 11.42
CA GLN A 427 0.57 25.09 12.43
C GLN A 427 0.58 23.59 12.05
N SER A 428 -0.27 23.13 11.12
CA SER A 428 -0.30 21.72 10.71
C SER A 428 0.71 21.35 9.61
N ASP A 429 0.96 22.24 8.66
CA ASP A 429 1.67 21.93 7.40
C ASP A 429 2.78 22.93 7.00
N GLY A 430 2.94 24.02 7.76
CA GLY A 430 4.00 25.00 7.56
C GLY A 430 3.73 26.04 6.47
N TYR A 431 2.54 26.03 5.85
CA TYR A 431 2.26 26.93 4.73
C TYR A 431 2.03 28.36 5.17
N CYS A 432 2.66 29.32 4.50
CA CYS A 432 2.59 30.73 4.84
C CYS A 432 1.16 31.26 4.68
N LEU A 433 0.62 31.89 5.73
CA LEU A 433 -0.74 32.48 5.68
C LEU A 433 -0.78 33.73 4.80
N GLU A 434 0.32 34.48 4.76
CA GLU A 434 0.58 35.56 3.81
C GLU A 434 2.06 35.55 3.41
N CYS A 435 2.38 36.04 2.20
CA CYS A 435 3.77 36.18 1.74
C CYS A 435 4.37 37.57 1.98
N ALA A 436 5.71 37.59 2.11
CA ALA A 436 6.47 38.82 1.92
C ALA A 436 6.20 39.46 0.54
N GLN A 437 6.28 40.80 0.46
CA GLN A 437 5.89 41.54 -0.75
C GLN A 437 6.72 41.11 -1.97
N GLY A 438 6.02 40.76 -3.06
CA GLY A 438 6.64 40.29 -4.29
C GLY A 438 6.97 38.80 -4.30
N LYS A 439 6.45 38.00 -3.35
CA LYS A 439 6.61 36.55 -3.32
C LYS A 439 5.29 35.77 -3.32
N TRP A 440 5.37 34.51 -3.74
CA TRP A 440 4.25 33.56 -3.84
C TRP A 440 4.76 32.10 -3.76
N GLY A 441 3.84 31.14 -3.65
CA GLY A 441 4.12 29.74 -3.34
C GLY A 441 3.75 29.39 -1.90
N HIS A 442 3.63 28.10 -1.59
CA HIS A 442 3.13 27.64 -0.28
C HIS A 442 4.08 27.97 0.88
N LEU A 443 5.37 28.16 0.61
CA LEU A 443 6.38 28.65 1.54
C LEU A 443 6.90 30.04 1.13
N CYS A 444 6.19 30.73 0.24
CA CYS A 444 6.58 32.01 -0.36
C CYS A 444 7.96 31.97 -1.04
N GLU A 445 8.29 30.83 -1.63
CA GLU A 445 9.60 30.50 -2.18
C GLU A 445 9.87 31.14 -3.56
N ASN A 446 8.82 31.52 -4.29
CA ASN A 446 8.90 32.08 -5.65
C ASN A 446 8.75 33.61 -5.65
N ASN A 447 9.34 34.28 -6.64
CA ASN A 447 9.22 35.74 -6.81
C ASN A 447 8.19 36.09 -7.93
N CYS A 448 7.39 37.14 -7.70
CA CYS A 448 6.65 37.81 -8.77
C CYS A 448 7.65 38.45 -9.76
N THR A 449 7.43 38.30 -11.05
CA THR A 449 8.37 38.74 -12.10
C THR A 449 7.61 39.12 -13.37
N ASN A 450 8.08 40.10 -14.14
CA ASN A 450 7.45 40.59 -15.39
C ASN A 450 6.00 41.13 -15.30
N CYS A 451 5.36 41.05 -14.14
CA CYS A 451 4.13 41.77 -13.78
C CYS A 451 4.28 43.29 -13.98
N LEU A 452 3.19 43.98 -14.32
CA LEU A 452 3.16 45.45 -14.27
C LEU A 452 3.62 45.95 -12.90
N HIS A 453 4.41 47.03 -12.89
CA HIS A 453 4.97 47.69 -11.70
C HIS A 453 5.84 46.82 -10.76
N GLY A 454 6.02 45.52 -11.02
CA GLY A 454 6.92 44.62 -10.28
C GLY A 454 6.39 44.15 -8.93
N THR A 455 5.16 44.48 -8.54
CA THR A 455 4.54 44.06 -7.28
C THR A 455 3.08 43.69 -7.49
N GLY A 456 2.65 42.54 -6.97
CA GLY A 456 1.27 42.06 -7.08
C GLY A 456 1.16 40.81 -7.95
N CYS A 457 1.32 39.64 -7.32
CA CYS A 457 0.91 38.36 -7.90
C CYS A 457 0.22 37.51 -6.82
N GLY A 458 -0.70 36.62 -7.22
CA GLY A 458 -1.50 35.82 -6.30
C GLY A 458 -0.67 34.82 -5.50
N ILE A 459 -0.99 34.69 -4.20
CA ILE A 459 -0.18 33.96 -3.21
C ILE A 459 0.06 32.49 -3.57
N SER A 460 -0.94 31.83 -4.17
CA SER A 460 -0.90 30.41 -4.53
C SER A 460 -0.72 30.14 -6.03
N ASP A 461 -0.91 31.14 -6.90
CA ASP A 461 -1.01 30.93 -8.37
C ASP A 461 0.01 31.72 -9.20
N GLY A 462 0.71 32.71 -8.63
CA GLY A 462 1.68 33.54 -9.34
C GLY A 462 1.09 34.39 -10.46
N LEU A 463 -0.23 34.60 -10.48
CA LEU A 463 -0.89 35.43 -11.48
C LEU A 463 -0.74 36.91 -11.12
N CYS A 464 -0.08 37.66 -12.00
CA CYS A 464 0.12 39.11 -11.85
C CYS A 464 -1.23 39.84 -11.81
N THR A 465 -1.59 40.45 -10.67
CA THR A 465 -2.90 41.09 -10.45
C THR A 465 -3.12 42.26 -11.41
N ASP A 466 -2.07 43.02 -11.65
CA ASP A 466 -2.09 44.24 -12.46
C ASP A 466 -1.79 43.94 -13.94
N GLY A 467 -1.60 42.65 -14.27
CA GLY A 467 -1.44 42.12 -15.61
C GLY A 467 0.00 42.13 -16.17
N CYS A 468 0.10 41.75 -17.43
CA CYS A 468 1.37 41.48 -18.11
C CYS A 468 1.94 42.63 -18.92
N SER A 469 3.27 42.72 -18.92
CA SER A 469 4.08 43.50 -19.84
C SER A 469 3.76 43.17 -21.31
N SER A 470 3.81 44.17 -22.19
CA SER A 470 3.38 44.05 -23.59
C SER A 470 4.11 42.93 -24.35
N GLY A 471 3.36 42.19 -25.18
CA GLY A 471 3.89 41.06 -25.96
C GLY A 471 4.07 39.77 -25.16
N ARG A 472 3.59 39.70 -23.90
CA ARG A 472 3.64 38.50 -23.06
C ARG A 472 2.30 38.14 -22.40
N PHE A 473 2.14 36.86 -22.06
CA PHE A 473 0.95 36.29 -21.43
C PHE A 473 1.30 35.16 -20.45
N GLY A 474 0.29 34.64 -19.74
CA GLY A 474 0.44 33.47 -18.85
C GLY A 474 0.89 33.78 -17.41
N VAL A 475 1.21 32.72 -16.65
CA VAL A 475 1.62 32.81 -15.24
C VAL A 475 2.98 33.50 -15.13
N ASN A 476 3.11 34.45 -14.20
CA ASN A 476 4.26 35.34 -14.09
C ASN A 476 4.68 36.01 -15.42
N CYS A 477 3.72 36.14 -16.36
CA CYS A 477 3.90 36.75 -17.68
C CYS A 477 5.12 36.21 -18.47
N SER A 478 5.37 34.92 -18.37
CA SER A 478 6.53 34.21 -18.93
C SER A 478 6.48 34.10 -20.46
N GLU A 479 5.31 33.82 -21.04
CA GLU A 479 5.20 33.37 -22.43
C GLU A 479 5.13 34.53 -23.44
N PRO A 480 5.87 34.50 -24.57
CA PRO A 480 5.77 35.50 -25.62
C PRO A 480 4.55 35.26 -26.52
N CYS A 481 3.89 36.33 -26.97
CA CYS A 481 2.86 36.25 -28.03
C CYS A 481 3.45 35.71 -29.35
N GLY A 482 2.66 34.97 -30.14
CA GLY A 482 3.06 34.45 -31.45
C GLY A 482 3.04 35.49 -32.58
N HIS A 483 2.94 35.05 -33.84
CA HIS A 483 3.02 35.93 -35.04
C HIS A 483 1.73 36.74 -35.29
N CYS A 484 1.24 37.44 -34.26
CA CYS A 484 0.06 38.29 -34.33
C CYS A 484 0.26 39.50 -35.25
N ALA A 485 -0.76 39.84 -36.04
CA ALA A 485 -0.87 41.15 -36.64
C ALA A 485 -1.11 42.23 -35.56
N GLY A 486 -0.88 43.51 -35.90
CA GLY A 486 -1.06 44.62 -34.95
C GLY A 486 -0.08 44.60 -33.77
N ASN A 487 1.20 44.81 -34.06
CA ASN A 487 2.30 44.94 -33.08
C ASN A 487 2.47 43.75 -32.11
N GLY A 488 2.13 42.52 -32.51
CA GLY A 488 2.32 41.33 -31.67
C GLY A 488 1.32 41.20 -30.51
N SER A 489 0.15 41.85 -30.60
CA SER A 489 -0.78 41.96 -29.46
C SER A 489 -1.64 40.69 -29.27
N CYS A 490 -1.51 40.01 -28.13
CA CYS A 490 -2.29 38.83 -27.77
C CYS A 490 -3.04 38.92 -26.43
N LYS A 491 -4.04 38.03 -26.23
CA LYS A 491 -4.87 37.95 -25.02
C LYS A 491 -4.05 37.45 -23.82
N LYS A 492 -4.00 38.26 -22.76
CA LYS A 492 -3.13 38.11 -21.56
C LYS A 492 -3.22 36.75 -20.84
N SER A 493 -4.31 36.01 -21.00
CA SER A 493 -4.55 34.70 -20.35
C SER A 493 -4.45 33.49 -21.27
N THR A 494 -4.46 33.66 -22.61
CA THR A 494 -4.56 32.54 -23.57
C THR A 494 -3.54 32.57 -24.72
N GLY A 495 -2.87 33.69 -24.95
CA GLY A 495 -1.93 33.86 -26.07
C GLY A 495 -2.58 34.17 -27.42
N ALA A 496 -3.91 34.25 -27.48
CA ALA A 496 -4.63 34.41 -28.75
C ALA A 496 -4.49 35.83 -29.33
N CYS A 497 -4.13 35.92 -30.61
CA CYS A 497 -3.81 37.16 -31.32
C CYS A 497 -5.05 38.02 -31.56
N ILE A 498 -5.02 39.26 -31.07
CA ILE A 498 -6.21 40.14 -31.02
C ILE A 498 -6.64 40.63 -32.42
N HIS A 499 -5.71 40.65 -33.38
CA HIS A 499 -5.93 41.11 -34.75
C HIS A 499 -5.69 40.02 -35.82
N GLY A 500 -5.71 38.74 -35.44
CA GLY A 500 -5.40 37.62 -36.33
C GLY A 500 -3.91 37.53 -36.68
N CYS A 501 -3.59 36.74 -37.71
CA CYS A 501 -2.20 36.36 -38.02
C CYS A 501 -1.54 37.20 -39.11
N GLN A 502 -0.22 37.32 -39.00
CA GLN A 502 0.61 37.79 -40.11
C GLN A 502 0.52 36.80 -41.30
N PRO A 503 0.65 37.26 -42.55
CA PRO A 503 0.56 36.39 -43.72
C PRO A 503 1.54 35.21 -43.65
N GLY A 504 1.09 34.02 -44.02
CA GLY A 504 1.87 32.78 -43.90
C GLY A 504 1.66 32.01 -42.59
N TRP A 505 0.84 32.51 -41.65
CA TRP A 505 0.53 31.87 -40.37
C TRP A 505 -0.99 31.70 -40.14
N GLN A 506 -1.34 30.74 -39.28
CA GLN A 506 -2.69 30.34 -38.86
C GLN A 506 -2.68 29.87 -37.38
N ASP A 507 -3.84 29.41 -36.89
CA ASP A 507 -4.18 29.18 -35.48
C ASP A 507 -4.43 30.47 -34.66
N ASP A 508 -5.18 30.36 -33.56
CA ASP A 508 -5.61 31.50 -32.74
C ASP A 508 -4.45 32.29 -32.11
N ASN A 509 -3.30 31.63 -31.87
CA ASN A 509 -2.09 32.21 -31.29
C ASN A 509 -1.04 32.55 -32.38
N CYS A 510 -1.35 32.26 -33.65
CA CYS A 510 -0.51 32.46 -34.82
C CYS A 510 0.87 31.79 -34.70
N THR A 511 0.87 30.49 -34.39
CA THR A 511 2.10 29.69 -34.19
C THR A 511 2.36 28.66 -35.30
N ILE A 512 1.34 28.30 -36.08
CA ILE A 512 1.43 27.31 -37.16
C ILE A 512 1.54 28.02 -38.52
N ALA A 513 2.55 27.66 -39.32
CA ALA A 513 2.73 28.18 -40.68
C ALA A 513 1.80 27.48 -41.71
N CYS A 514 1.40 28.20 -42.78
CA CYS A 514 0.36 27.73 -43.71
C CYS A 514 0.59 26.33 -44.33
N PRO A 515 -0.48 25.53 -44.55
CA PRO A 515 -0.41 24.28 -45.30
C PRO A 515 0.10 24.45 -46.73
N LYS A 516 0.63 23.39 -47.33
CA LYS A 516 0.93 23.36 -48.78
C LYS A 516 -0.38 23.54 -49.57
N GLY A 517 -0.35 24.35 -50.62
CA GLY A 517 -1.54 24.68 -51.42
C GLY A 517 -2.28 25.94 -50.95
N LEU A 518 -1.91 26.54 -49.81
CA LEU A 518 -2.54 27.75 -49.25
C LEU A 518 -1.51 28.84 -48.91
N TYR A 519 -1.93 30.10 -49.00
CA TYR A 519 -1.11 31.28 -48.68
C TYR A 519 -1.93 32.46 -48.14
N GLY A 520 -1.22 33.50 -47.67
CA GLY A 520 -1.78 34.78 -47.27
C GLY A 520 -2.14 34.88 -45.78
N THR A 521 -2.89 35.91 -45.40
CA THR A 521 -3.43 36.09 -44.03
C THR A 521 -4.35 34.94 -43.67
N ASN A 522 -4.10 34.28 -42.53
CA ASN A 522 -4.84 33.08 -42.07
C ASN A 522 -4.95 31.98 -43.16
N CYS A 523 -4.00 31.93 -44.10
CA CYS A 523 -3.94 30.94 -45.18
C CYS A 523 -5.18 30.87 -46.09
N SER A 524 -5.92 31.97 -46.22
CA SER A 524 -7.25 31.98 -46.85
C SER A 524 -7.27 31.94 -48.40
N SER A 525 -6.11 31.95 -49.05
CA SER A 525 -5.99 31.94 -50.52
C SER A 525 -5.33 30.66 -51.04
N SER A 526 -5.90 30.03 -52.06
CA SER A 526 -5.33 28.84 -52.70
C SER A 526 -4.25 29.19 -53.73
N CYS A 527 -3.18 28.38 -53.78
CA CYS A 527 -2.16 28.45 -54.83
C CYS A 527 -2.78 28.23 -56.23
N GLY A 528 -2.22 28.86 -57.26
CA GLY A 528 -2.53 28.55 -58.66
C GLY A 528 -1.87 27.24 -59.13
N HIS A 529 -1.79 27.06 -60.45
CA HIS A 529 -1.23 25.87 -61.10
C HIS A 529 0.31 25.81 -61.05
N CYS A 530 0.90 26.03 -59.87
CA CYS A 530 2.32 25.84 -59.60
C CYS A 530 2.78 24.43 -59.95
N VAL A 531 4.03 24.28 -60.42
CA VAL A 531 4.68 22.96 -60.50
C VAL A 531 4.65 22.29 -59.12
N ASN A 532 4.10 21.08 -59.05
CA ASN A 532 3.91 20.32 -57.81
C ASN A 532 3.09 21.07 -56.72
N THR A 533 2.10 21.87 -57.14
CA THR A 533 1.03 22.52 -56.35
C THR A 533 1.45 23.38 -55.14
N SER A 534 2.74 23.72 -55.01
CA SER A 534 3.28 24.47 -53.88
C SER A 534 3.68 25.89 -54.28
N CYS A 535 2.99 26.87 -53.70
CA CYS A 535 3.35 28.29 -53.76
C CYS A 535 4.05 28.78 -52.49
N ASP A 536 4.57 30.01 -52.54
CA ASP A 536 5.03 30.78 -51.38
C ASP A 536 3.86 31.07 -50.43
N ARG A 537 4.06 30.80 -49.13
CA ARG A 537 3.00 30.87 -48.11
C ARG A 537 2.57 32.30 -47.75
N ILE A 538 3.38 33.31 -48.06
CA ILE A 538 3.10 34.71 -47.76
C ILE A 538 2.39 35.36 -48.95
N ASN A 539 2.91 35.18 -50.16
CA ASN A 539 2.54 35.95 -51.35
C ASN A 539 1.98 35.11 -52.52
N GLY A 540 1.93 33.78 -52.41
CA GLY A 540 1.27 32.91 -53.39
C GLY A 540 1.95 32.76 -54.74
N THR A 541 3.17 33.29 -54.92
CA THR A 541 3.94 33.06 -56.15
C THR A 541 4.45 31.62 -56.21
N CYS A 542 4.61 31.07 -57.42
CA CYS A 542 5.10 29.71 -57.63
C CYS A 542 6.61 29.72 -57.92
N PRO A 543 7.50 29.42 -56.95
CA PRO A 543 8.94 29.67 -57.12
C PRO A 543 9.59 28.72 -58.14
N LEU A 544 9.00 27.54 -58.31
CA LEU A 544 9.39 26.51 -59.29
C LEU A 544 8.76 26.72 -60.67
N GLY A 545 8.01 27.81 -60.86
CA GLY A 545 7.28 28.09 -62.10
C GLY A 545 5.90 27.42 -62.19
N CYS A 546 5.35 27.45 -63.39
CA CYS A 546 3.98 27.05 -63.70
C CYS A 546 3.91 25.70 -64.41
N SER A 547 2.76 25.04 -64.25
CA SER A 547 2.37 23.90 -65.06
C SER A 547 2.20 24.32 -66.53
N GLU A 548 2.38 23.37 -67.45
CA GLU A 548 2.39 23.65 -68.89
C GLU A 548 1.12 24.37 -69.35
N GLY A 549 1.30 25.45 -70.11
CA GLY A 549 0.23 26.34 -70.57
C GLY A 549 -0.05 27.57 -69.69
N TYR A 550 0.38 27.59 -68.41
CA TYR A 550 0.06 28.67 -67.47
C TYR A 550 1.19 29.71 -67.28
N SER A 551 0.83 30.98 -67.08
CA SER A 551 1.76 32.12 -66.99
C SER A 551 2.12 32.57 -65.56
N ARG A 552 3.32 33.15 -65.40
CA ARG A 552 3.91 33.58 -64.12
C ARG A 552 3.32 34.92 -63.64
N PRO A 553 3.35 35.24 -62.32
CA PRO A 553 4.08 34.57 -61.23
C PRO A 553 3.25 33.66 -60.32
N ARG A 554 1.90 33.64 -60.45
CA ARG A 554 1.00 32.79 -59.64
C ARG A 554 0.40 31.60 -60.38
N CYS A 555 0.56 31.50 -61.71
CA CYS A 555 0.08 30.37 -62.52
C CYS A 555 -1.44 30.26 -62.58
N ASN A 556 -2.10 31.38 -62.88
CA ASN A 556 -3.56 31.54 -62.88
C ASN A 556 -4.17 31.79 -64.28
N GLU A 557 -3.35 32.10 -65.28
CA GLU A 557 -3.77 32.54 -66.62
C GLU A 557 -3.07 31.67 -67.70
N HIS A 558 -3.66 31.59 -68.90
CA HIS A 558 -3.31 30.62 -69.95
C HIS A 558 -2.93 31.35 -71.26
N GLU A 559 -1.83 31.01 -71.92
CA GLU A 559 -1.30 31.77 -73.08
C GLU A 559 -1.47 31.07 -74.45
N HIS A 560 -1.59 31.90 -75.51
CA HIS A 560 -1.59 31.51 -76.93
C HIS A 560 -0.40 32.16 -77.67
N PRO A 561 0.15 31.55 -78.75
CA PRO A 561 1.46 31.92 -79.28
C PRO A 561 1.45 32.96 -80.41
N SER A 562 2.36 33.95 -80.39
CA SER A 562 3.10 34.39 -81.59
C SER A 562 4.25 35.39 -81.34
N MET A 563 5.36 35.12 -82.04
CA MET A 563 6.41 36.06 -82.51
C MET A 563 7.42 36.73 -81.53
N GLN A 564 8.59 36.97 -82.12
CA GLN A 564 9.86 37.50 -81.60
C GLN A 564 10.19 38.84 -82.35
N PRO A 565 11.39 39.46 -82.22
CA PRO A 565 12.29 39.66 -81.07
C PRO A 565 12.69 41.16 -80.92
N THR A 566 13.78 41.38 -80.17
CA THR A 566 14.78 42.49 -80.24
C THR A 566 14.71 43.59 -79.17
N TYR A 567 15.88 43.89 -78.63
CA TYR A 567 16.20 45.06 -77.83
C TYR A 567 17.66 45.43 -78.12
N GLU A 568 17.88 46.54 -78.80
CA GLU A 568 19.17 47.22 -78.89
C GLU A 568 18.93 48.71 -78.63
N ASN A 569 19.59 49.28 -77.62
CA ASN A 569 20.74 50.17 -77.86
C ASN A 569 21.35 50.68 -76.54
N ILE A 570 22.59 51.14 -76.65
CA ILE A 570 23.41 51.73 -75.58
C ILE A 570 23.61 53.20 -75.93
N HIS A 571 23.49 54.16 -74.99
CA HIS A 571 24.33 55.37 -74.94
C HIS A 571 24.05 56.28 -73.70
N SER A 572 25.13 56.67 -73.02
CA SER A 572 25.53 58.03 -72.53
C SER A 572 24.49 59.18 -72.39
N ASN A 573 24.60 60.19 -71.50
CA ASN A 573 25.72 60.67 -70.65
C ASN A 573 25.29 61.83 -69.70
N LEU A 574 26.12 62.17 -68.69
CA LEU A 574 26.15 63.46 -67.91
C LEU A 574 24.87 63.79 -67.08
N GLU A 575 24.84 64.59 -66.00
CA GLU A 575 25.79 65.06 -64.95
C GLU A 575 24.91 65.47 -63.72
N THR A 576 25.34 65.95 -62.53
CA THR A 576 26.58 66.57 -62.03
C THR A 576 26.67 66.40 -60.50
N ASP A 577 27.88 66.41 -59.91
CA ASP A 577 28.22 66.99 -58.57
C ASP A 577 27.55 66.47 -57.24
N ARG A 578 28.21 66.44 -56.06
CA ARG A 578 29.57 66.89 -55.66
C ARG A 578 30.10 66.17 -54.39
N LYS A 579 31.25 65.46 -54.50
CA LYS A 579 32.48 65.54 -53.64
C LYS A 579 32.41 65.22 -52.11
N ARG A 580 33.40 64.59 -51.44
CA ARG A 580 34.81 64.27 -51.79
C ARG A 580 35.46 63.19 -50.89
N ASP A 581 36.46 62.48 -51.44
CA ASP A 581 37.73 61.88 -50.90
C ASP A 581 37.71 61.00 -49.61
N LEU A 582 38.04 59.68 -49.59
CA LEU A 582 39.30 58.94 -49.90
C LEU A 582 40.55 59.39 -49.09
N PRO A 583 41.56 58.53 -48.76
CA PRO A 583 41.95 57.27 -49.46
C PRO A 583 42.55 56.05 -48.64
N VAL A 584 42.70 54.87 -49.31
CA VAL A 584 43.86 53.89 -49.22
C VAL A 584 44.04 53.01 -47.93
N LYS A 585 44.39 51.69 -47.93
CA LYS A 585 44.69 50.61 -48.93
C LYS A 585 44.73 49.18 -48.30
N ARG A 586 44.34 48.13 -49.08
CA ARG A 586 44.87 46.72 -49.16
C ARG A 586 44.94 45.83 -47.88
N THR A 587 44.99 44.49 -47.90
CA THR A 587 45.19 43.40 -48.92
C THR A 587 44.66 42.05 -48.32
N ASP A 588 44.54 40.90 -48.99
CA ASP A 588 43.75 40.42 -50.16
C ASP A 588 43.74 38.84 -50.14
N GLU A 589 42.81 38.12 -50.82
CA GLU A 589 42.76 36.62 -51.04
C GLU A 589 42.55 35.69 -49.79
N LEU A 590 42.25 34.35 -49.77
CA LEU A 590 41.83 33.20 -50.66
C LEU A 590 41.30 32.04 -49.71
N GLY A 591 40.62 30.91 -50.05
CA GLY A 591 39.89 30.45 -51.25
C GLY A 591 39.55 28.91 -51.35
N ALA A 592 38.25 28.54 -51.33
CA ALA A 592 37.53 27.43 -52.05
C ALA A 592 37.60 25.88 -51.72
N ASN A 593 36.39 25.27 -51.59
CA ASN A 593 35.85 24.03 -52.26
C ASN A 593 36.43 22.58 -52.01
N THR A 594 35.79 21.40 -52.28
CA THR A 594 34.50 20.95 -52.93
C THR A 594 34.10 19.45 -52.62
N TYR A 595 32.79 19.10 -52.53
CA TYR A 595 31.96 18.01 -53.19
C TYR A 595 32.54 16.57 -53.50
N VAL A 596 31.82 15.41 -53.61
CA VAL A 596 30.38 14.97 -53.73
C VAL A 596 30.10 13.49 -53.26
N ASN A 597 28.97 12.84 -53.65
CA ASN A 597 28.39 11.52 -53.25
C ASN A 597 28.60 10.32 -54.24
N ILE A 598 28.15 9.07 -53.89
CA ILE A 598 27.10 8.22 -54.58
C ILE A 598 27.00 6.74 -54.05
N ASN A 599 25.85 6.05 -54.27
CA ASN A 599 25.39 4.73 -53.71
C ASN A 599 25.65 3.46 -54.59
N ARG A 600 25.55 2.22 -54.03
CA ARG A 600 24.55 1.13 -54.40
C ARG A 600 24.77 -0.31 -53.82
N ASN A 601 23.63 -0.96 -53.54
CA ASN A 601 23.11 -2.36 -53.47
C ASN A 601 23.94 -3.68 -53.66
N GLU A 602 23.30 -4.81 -53.24
CA GLU A 602 23.35 -6.22 -53.77
C GLU A 602 24.59 -7.13 -53.41
N THR A 603 24.53 -8.48 -53.18
CA THR A 603 23.48 -9.52 -52.94
C THR A 603 24.01 -10.86 -52.32
N ASP A 604 23.11 -11.71 -51.78
CA ASP A 604 23.01 -13.21 -51.66
C ASP A 604 24.05 -14.19 -50.99
N ASP A 605 23.46 -15.15 -50.24
CA ASP A 605 23.68 -16.63 -50.12
C ASP A 605 24.89 -17.40 -49.47
N VAL A 606 24.48 -18.31 -48.55
CA VAL A 606 24.76 -19.80 -48.47
C VAL A 606 25.91 -20.46 -47.63
N GLU A 607 25.47 -21.52 -46.91
CA GLU A 607 26.13 -22.75 -46.40
C GLU A 607 26.83 -22.93 -45.02
N ILE A 608 27.13 -24.21 -44.73
CA ILE A 608 27.27 -24.90 -43.44
C ILE A 608 28.59 -25.69 -43.42
N ILE A 609 29.25 -25.81 -42.26
CA ILE A 609 30.28 -26.85 -42.02
C ILE A 609 30.01 -27.57 -40.67
N LEU A 610 30.32 -28.88 -40.63
CA LEU A 610 30.19 -29.81 -39.49
C LEU A 610 31.55 -30.49 -39.20
N GLU A 611 31.55 -31.46 -38.26
CA GLU A 611 32.64 -32.38 -37.90
C GLU A 611 33.78 -31.78 -37.02
N GLY A 612 34.47 -32.52 -36.15
CA GLY A 612 34.30 -33.92 -35.66
C GLY A 612 35.19 -34.13 -34.40
N ASP A 613 34.67 -34.66 -33.30
CA ASP A 613 34.69 -36.07 -32.84
C ASP A 613 36.03 -36.60 -32.28
N ARG A 614 35.98 -37.26 -31.09
CA ARG A 614 36.93 -38.25 -30.52
C ARG A 614 36.54 -38.79 -29.12
N THR A 615 35.62 -39.75 -29.11
CA THR A 615 35.69 -41.09 -28.44
C THR A 615 36.63 -41.40 -27.22
N PHE A 616 36.02 -42.04 -26.19
CA PHE A 616 36.58 -42.95 -25.13
C PHE A 616 37.65 -42.39 -24.14
N GLU A 617 37.93 -42.93 -22.94
CA GLU A 617 37.67 -44.26 -22.32
C GLU A 617 37.36 -44.15 -20.78
N SER A 618 37.50 -45.22 -19.98
CA SER A 618 36.98 -45.33 -18.59
C SER A 618 37.98 -45.83 -17.52
N LYS A 619 37.70 -45.56 -16.23
CA LYS A 619 38.05 -46.40 -15.05
C LYS A 619 37.41 -45.91 -13.74
N ALA A 620 37.54 -46.69 -12.66
CA ALA A 620 36.87 -46.54 -11.36
C ALA A 620 37.81 -46.91 -10.19
N GLU A 621 37.26 -46.90 -8.95
CA GLU A 621 37.87 -47.37 -7.67
C GLU A 621 38.97 -46.46 -7.06
N ASN A 622 39.19 -46.34 -5.74
CA ASN A 622 38.37 -46.66 -4.54
C ASN A 622 38.92 -45.90 -3.27
N ASP A 623 38.34 -46.23 -2.10
CA ASP A 623 38.66 -45.87 -0.70
C ASP A 623 37.88 -44.67 -0.12
N HIS A 624 37.03 -44.77 0.92
CA HIS A 624 36.94 -45.57 2.18
C HIS A 624 37.78 -45.09 3.38
N ASP A 625 37.17 -44.26 4.24
CA ASP A 625 36.71 -44.61 5.61
C ASP A 625 35.79 -43.45 6.09
N ASN A 626 34.51 -43.54 6.50
CA ASN A 626 33.60 -44.52 7.13
C ASN A 626 33.50 -44.41 8.67
N THR A 627 32.40 -44.94 9.25
CA THR A 627 31.96 -44.92 10.68
C THR A 627 31.20 -43.66 11.18
N TYR A 628 30.04 -43.75 11.86
CA TYR A 628 29.03 -44.83 11.91
C TYR A 628 27.60 -44.30 12.19
N TYR A 629 26.61 -44.90 11.50
CA TYR A 629 25.13 -44.80 11.55
C TYR A 629 24.45 -44.58 12.93
N ASN A 630 23.24 -44.00 13.03
CA ASN A 630 21.90 -44.54 12.62
C ASN A 630 20.79 -43.45 12.84
N ILE A 631 19.55 -43.42 12.28
CA ILE A 631 18.87 -44.04 11.10
C ILE A 631 17.53 -43.25 10.83
N GLY A 632 16.95 -43.33 9.62
CA GLY A 632 15.53 -43.00 9.31
C GLY A 632 15.26 -41.59 8.75
N GLU A 633 14.55 -41.37 7.63
CA GLU A 633 13.94 -42.29 6.63
C GLU A 633 14.43 -41.97 5.19
N SER A 634 14.09 -42.81 4.20
CA SER A 634 14.65 -42.78 2.83
C SER A 634 13.63 -42.49 1.72
N SER A 635 13.87 -41.47 0.89
CA SER A 635 12.96 -41.14 -0.24
C SER A 635 13.58 -40.43 -1.47
N GLN A 636 14.90 -40.47 -1.69
CA GLN A 636 15.58 -39.75 -2.80
C GLN A 636 15.41 -40.34 -4.24
N ARG A 637 14.18 -40.68 -4.66
CA ARG A 637 13.83 -40.96 -6.07
C ARG A 637 12.44 -40.50 -6.51
N GLY A 638 11.51 -40.28 -5.59
CA GLY A 638 10.29 -39.51 -5.84
C GLY A 638 10.48 -38.07 -5.36
N GLY A 639 9.70 -37.12 -5.91
CA GLY A 639 9.70 -35.74 -5.40
C GLY A 639 9.09 -35.66 -4.00
N ARG A 640 9.21 -34.49 -3.35
CA ARG A 640 8.68 -34.28 -2.00
C ARG A 640 7.15 -34.45 -2.01
N ARG A 641 6.63 -35.28 -1.10
CA ARG A 641 5.21 -35.26 -0.72
C ARG A 641 4.99 -34.08 0.22
N ILE A 642 3.98 -33.26 -0.06
CA ILE A 642 3.63 -32.07 0.70
C ILE A 642 2.21 -32.27 1.21
N ALA A 643 1.99 -32.30 2.53
CA ALA A 643 0.63 -32.38 3.07
C ALA A 643 -0.13 -31.09 2.74
N ILE A 644 -1.46 -31.15 2.57
CA ILE A 644 -2.24 -29.95 2.18
C ILE A 644 -2.09 -28.80 3.20
N HIS A 645 -1.95 -29.11 4.50
CA HIS A 645 -1.71 -28.10 5.53
C HIS A 645 -0.31 -27.46 5.41
N ASP A 646 0.72 -28.23 5.07
CA ASP A 646 2.09 -27.74 4.85
C ASP A 646 2.26 -26.98 3.53
N LEU A 647 1.30 -27.09 2.59
CA LEU A 647 1.42 -26.51 1.25
C LEU A 647 1.50 -24.97 1.28
N SER A 648 0.92 -24.35 2.30
CA SER A 648 1.04 -22.90 2.55
C SER A 648 2.52 -22.53 2.75
N ASP A 649 3.14 -23.11 3.77
CA ASP A 649 4.53 -22.84 4.17
C ASP A 649 5.53 -23.31 3.09
N TYR A 650 5.21 -24.37 2.35
CA TYR A 650 6.01 -24.84 1.22
C TYR A 650 6.07 -23.84 0.06
N VAL A 651 5.02 -23.03 -0.13
CA VAL A 651 4.97 -21.99 -1.18
C VAL A 651 5.53 -20.66 -0.68
N THR A 652 5.41 -20.35 0.61
CA THR A 652 5.69 -19.01 1.16
C THR A 652 6.93 -18.92 2.05
N GLY A 653 7.64 -20.02 2.31
CA GLY A 653 8.89 -20.13 3.09
C GLY A 653 10.12 -19.38 2.56
N GLY A 654 9.93 -18.30 1.80
CA GLY A 654 10.95 -17.32 1.45
C GLY A 654 11.79 -17.63 0.20
N SER A 655 12.72 -16.71 -0.08
CA SER A 655 13.47 -16.72 -1.36
C SER A 655 14.38 -17.93 -1.57
N HIS A 656 14.77 -18.67 -0.53
CA HIS A 656 15.51 -19.92 -0.66
C HIS A 656 14.62 -21.00 -1.31
N LEU A 657 13.40 -21.16 -0.78
CA LEU A 657 12.46 -22.21 -1.17
C LEU A 657 11.95 -22.04 -2.62
N LEU A 658 11.82 -20.79 -3.08
CA LEU A 658 11.57 -20.50 -4.50
C LEU A 658 12.70 -20.98 -5.42
N ASN A 659 13.96 -20.83 -5.01
CA ASN A 659 15.09 -21.39 -5.78
C ASN A 659 15.06 -22.92 -5.75
N ASP A 660 14.70 -23.53 -4.61
CA ASP A 660 14.60 -25.00 -4.49
C ASP A 660 13.54 -25.58 -5.44
N ILE A 661 12.41 -24.88 -5.65
CA ILE A 661 11.38 -25.25 -6.64
C ILE A 661 11.89 -25.06 -8.09
N GLU A 662 12.69 -24.02 -8.39
CA GLU A 662 13.34 -23.89 -9.70
C GLU A 662 14.41 -24.98 -9.94
N GLU A 663 15.17 -25.39 -8.93
CA GLU A 663 16.10 -26.51 -9.03
C GLU A 663 15.38 -27.86 -9.10
N GLU A 664 14.17 -27.99 -8.54
CA GLU A 664 13.31 -29.16 -8.73
C GLU A 664 12.81 -29.27 -10.18
N PHE A 665 12.36 -28.17 -10.79
CA PHE A 665 11.94 -28.15 -12.19
C PHE A 665 13.02 -28.68 -13.15
N LYS A 666 14.30 -28.38 -12.90
CA LYS A 666 15.44 -28.85 -13.72
C LYS A 666 15.66 -30.36 -13.66
N LYS A 667 15.11 -31.05 -12.65
CA LYS A 667 15.24 -32.51 -12.45
C LYS A 667 14.08 -33.29 -13.11
N LEU A 668 13.06 -32.61 -13.63
CA LEU A 668 11.94 -33.23 -14.35
C LEU A 668 12.42 -33.85 -15.67
N LEU A 669 11.76 -34.93 -16.09
CA LEU A 669 12.08 -35.67 -17.33
C LEU A 669 12.17 -34.73 -18.55
N SER A 670 13.25 -34.87 -19.32
CA SER A 670 13.54 -34.07 -20.50
C SER A 670 13.71 -34.94 -21.75
N GLY A 671 13.34 -34.41 -22.92
CA GLY A 671 13.37 -35.17 -24.17
C GLY A 671 12.21 -36.18 -24.33
N PRO A 672 12.13 -36.86 -25.48
CA PRO A 672 11.07 -37.83 -25.74
C PRO A 672 11.22 -39.08 -24.87
N GLN A 673 10.10 -39.56 -24.31
CA GLN A 673 10.05 -40.76 -23.48
C GLN A 673 9.58 -42.01 -24.26
N HIS A 674 8.97 -41.80 -25.43
CA HIS A 674 8.48 -42.83 -26.35
C HIS A 674 8.70 -42.38 -27.81
N GLU A 675 8.47 -43.29 -28.75
CA GLU A 675 8.58 -43.03 -30.20
C GLU A 675 7.51 -42.06 -30.71
N MET A 676 7.80 -41.36 -31.82
CA MET A 676 6.97 -40.31 -32.43
C MET A 676 6.96 -40.43 -33.97
N ASN A 677 7.09 -41.66 -34.48
CA ASN A 677 7.32 -41.97 -35.88
C ASN A 677 6.15 -41.49 -36.75
N VAL A 678 4.90 -41.72 -36.33
CA VAL A 678 3.71 -41.35 -37.13
C VAL A 678 3.61 -39.82 -37.30
N ALA A 679 4.11 -39.06 -36.32
CA ALA A 679 4.20 -37.59 -36.41
C ALA A 679 5.31 -37.11 -37.38
N LEU A 680 6.33 -37.93 -37.62
CA LEU A 680 7.50 -37.64 -38.46
C LEU A 680 7.32 -38.11 -39.93
N ASN A 681 6.31 -38.93 -40.20
CA ASN A 681 5.89 -39.32 -41.55
C ASN A 681 5.73 -38.10 -42.48
N PRO A 682 6.13 -38.19 -43.77
CA PRO A 682 6.08 -37.06 -44.72
C PRO A 682 4.73 -36.32 -44.77
N GLU A 683 3.64 -37.07 -44.87
CA GLU A 683 2.26 -36.60 -44.96
C GLU A 683 1.77 -35.87 -43.70
N ASN A 684 2.32 -36.21 -42.53
CA ASN A 684 1.91 -35.67 -41.23
C ASN A 684 2.79 -34.49 -40.76
N ARG A 685 3.93 -34.22 -41.40
CA ARG A 685 4.80 -33.06 -41.05
C ARG A 685 4.04 -31.73 -41.11
N GLN A 686 3.23 -31.53 -42.14
CA GLN A 686 2.38 -30.34 -42.34
C GLN A 686 1.18 -30.23 -41.37
N LYS A 687 0.89 -31.29 -40.60
CA LYS A 687 -0.10 -31.26 -39.51
C LYS A 687 0.50 -30.85 -38.17
N ASN A 688 1.81 -30.60 -38.09
CA ASN A 688 2.50 -30.24 -36.85
C ASN A 688 2.88 -28.76 -36.81
N ARG A 689 2.43 -28.05 -35.76
CA ARG A 689 2.67 -26.61 -35.57
C ARG A 689 4.12 -26.28 -35.16
N TYR A 690 4.79 -27.18 -34.44
CA TYR A 690 6.16 -26.97 -33.93
C TYR A 690 7.03 -28.23 -34.07
N LYS A 691 8.30 -28.04 -34.43
CA LYS A 691 9.29 -29.13 -34.54
C LYS A 691 9.62 -29.68 -33.14
N GLY A 692 9.61 -31.01 -32.98
CA GLY A 692 9.94 -31.69 -31.73
C GLY A 692 8.84 -31.66 -30.64
N MET A 693 7.65 -31.11 -30.92
CA MET A 693 6.53 -31.05 -29.98
C MET A 693 5.39 -31.97 -30.45
N TYR A 694 5.70 -33.26 -30.58
CA TYR A 694 4.82 -34.26 -31.18
C TYR A 694 4.07 -35.09 -30.11
N ALA A 695 2.97 -35.71 -30.52
CA ALA A 695 2.37 -36.81 -29.77
C ALA A 695 3.23 -38.07 -29.88
N TYR A 696 3.34 -38.86 -28.80
CA TYR A 696 3.96 -40.19 -28.84
C TYR A 696 3.03 -41.20 -29.53
N ASP A 697 3.61 -42.17 -30.23
CA ASP A 697 2.84 -43.13 -31.04
C ASP A 697 1.93 -44.05 -30.20
N ASN A 698 2.27 -44.28 -28.92
CA ASN A 698 1.57 -45.20 -28.02
C ASN A 698 0.30 -44.61 -27.37
N ASN A 699 0.14 -43.28 -27.34
CA ASN A 699 -1.03 -42.61 -26.76
C ASN A 699 -1.56 -41.41 -27.58
N ARG A 700 -1.08 -41.23 -28.82
CA ARG A 700 -1.68 -40.26 -29.75
C ARG A 700 -3.17 -40.53 -29.94
N VAL A 701 -3.93 -39.48 -30.22
CA VAL A 701 -5.32 -39.65 -30.66
C VAL A 701 -5.32 -40.14 -32.11
N VAL A 702 -5.99 -41.25 -32.36
CA VAL A 702 -6.09 -41.90 -33.69
C VAL A 702 -7.48 -41.64 -34.26
N LEU A 703 -7.56 -40.99 -35.42
CA LEU A 703 -8.82 -40.67 -36.10
C LEU A 703 -9.27 -41.82 -37.01
N GLU A 704 -10.59 -42.01 -37.12
CA GLU A 704 -11.22 -42.84 -38.17
C GLU A 704 -10.73 -42.36 -39.54
N PRO A 705 -10.00 -43.18 -40.33
CA PRO A 705 -9.53 -42.76 -41.65
C PRO A 705 -10.70 -42.39 -42.58
N LEU A 706 -10.50 -41.35 -43.39
CA LEU A 706 -11.45 -40.94 -44.41
C LEU A 706 -11.51 -41.99 -45.53
N PRO A 707 -12.69 -42.22 -46.15
CA PRO A 707 -12.83 -43.22 -47.22
C PRO A 707 -11.89 -43.02 -48.41
N ASP A 708 -11.51 -41.76 -48.68
CA ASP A 708 -10.75 -41.36 -49.86
C ASP A 708 -9.22 -41.27 -49.62
N ASP A 709 -8.76 -41.27 -48.35
CA ASP A 709 -7.33 -41.29 -47.99
C ASP A 709 -7.10 -42.01 -46.65
N PRO A 710 -6.46 -43.20 -46.65
CA PRO A 710 -6.21 -43.99 -45.45
C PRO A 710 -5.18 -43.35 -44.50
N ASN A 711 -4.37 -42.38 -44.96
CA ASN A 711 -3.30 -41.75 -44.15
C ASN A 711 -3.81 -40.55 -43.32
N THR A 712 -5.12 -40.48 -43.12
CA THR A 712 -5.81 -39.40 -42.42
C THR A 712 -6.07 -39.71 -40.93
N ASP A 713 -5.41 -40.71 -40.36
CA ASP A 713 -5.59 -41.13 -38.96
C ASP A 713 -4.89 -40.20 -37.93
N TYR A 714 -3.90 -39.42 -38.36
CA TYR A 714 -3.07 -38.62 -37.46
C TYR A 714 -3.58 -37.19 -37.22
N ILE A 715 -3.62 -36.81 -35.95
CA ILE A 715 -3.65 -35.43 -35.44
C ILE A 715 -2.62 -35.30 -34.30
N ASN A 716 -1.99 -34.13 -34.13
CA ASN A 716 -1.07 -33.89 -33.00
C ASN A 716 -1.86 -33.59 -31.71
N ALA A 717 -2.35 -34.66 -31.09
CA ALA A 717 -2.92 -34.68 -29.75
C ALA A 717 -2.59 -36.01 -29.06
N SER A 718 -2.53 -36.02 -27.73
CA SER A 718 -2.29 -37.21 -26.91
C SER A 718 -3.38 -37.38 -25.87
N PHE A 719 -3.80 -38.62 -25.59
CA PHE A 719 -4.57 -38.93 -24.39
C PHE A 719 -3.70 -38.81 -23.14
N ILE A 720 -4.23 -38.19 -22.10
CA ILE A 720 -3.55 -37.95 -20.83
C ILE A 720 -4.45 -38.41 -19.68
N ASN A 721 -3.88 -39.15 -18.74
CA ASN A 721 -4.54 -39.62 -17.53
C ASN A 721 -4.67 -38.50 -16.47
N GLY A 722 -5.83 -38.47 -15.82
CA GLY A 722 -6.09 -37.71 -14.58
C GLY A 722 -5.75 -38.52 -13.34
N TYR A 723 -6.04 -37.96 -12.16
CA TYR A 723 -5.87 -38.72 -10.93
C TYR A 723 -6.85 -39.91 -10.92
N LYS A 724 -6.31 -41.14 -10.81
CA LYS A 724 -7.04 -42.42 -10.89
C LYS A 724 -8.05 -42.54 -12.06
N ARG A 725 -7.85 -41.77 -13.14
CA ARG A 725 -8.74 -41.71 -14.33
C ARG A 725 -7.93 -41.84 -15.62
N ASP A 726 -8.01 -42.99 -16.27
CA ASP A 726 -7.39 -43.20 -17.58
C ASP A 726 -8.03 -42.32 -18.65
N ASN A 727 -7.22 -41.79 -19.58
CA ASN A 727 -7.65 -40.97 -20.72
C ASN A 727 -8.51 -39.72 -20.38
N ALA A 728 -8.45 -39.20 -19.15
CA ALA A 728 -9.31 -38.10 -18.67
C ALA A 728 -9.23 -36.80 -19.52
N TYR A 729 -8.12 -36.57 -20.22
CA TYR A 729 -7.93 -35.41 -21.08
C TYR A 729 -7.37 -35.80 -22.46
N ILE A 730 -7.60 -34.92 -23.44
CA ILE A 730 -6.85 -34.88 -24.70
C ILE A 730 -6.00 -33.61 -24.69
N ALA A 731 -4.67 -33.75 -24.62
CA ALA A 731 -3.73 -32.65 -24.75
C ALA A 731 -3.37 -32.41 -26.23
N ALA A 732 -3.90 -31.35 -26.82
CA ALA A 732 -3.79 -31.06 -28.26
C ALA A 732 -2.99 -29.77 -28.56
N GLN A 733 -2.38 -29.69 -29.75
CA GLN A 733 -1.87 -28.41 -30.28
C GLN A 733 -3.02 -27.45 -30.63
N GLY A 734 -2.74 -26.15 -30.69
CA GLY A 734 -3.65 -25.16 -31.26
C GLY A 734 -3.78 -25.33 -32.76
N THR A 735 -5.01 -25.34 -33.28
CA THR A 735 -5.34 -25.65 -34.67
C THR A 735 -4.56 -24.83 -35.68
N ILE A 736 -4.27 -25.45 -36.82
CA ILE A 736 -3.72 -24.85 -38.04
C ILE A 736 -4.64 -25.20 -39.22
N ALA A 737 -4.52 -24.49 -40.35
CA ALA A 737 -5.40 -24.68 -41.51
C ALA A 737 -5.46 -26.15 -41.98
N THR A 738 -4.33 -26.85 -41.96
CA THR A 738 -4.21 -28.28 -42.34
C THR A 738 -4.85 -29.25 -41.35
N THR A 739 -5.19 -28.84 -40.13
CA THR A 739 -5.77 -29.72 -39.08
C THR A 739 -7.12 -29.24 -38.57
N LEU A 740 -7.74 -28.25 -39.21
CA LEU A 740 -8.97 -27.62 -38.72
C LEU A 740 -10.15 -28.62 -38.73
N ASN A 741 -10.32 -29.35 -39.82
CA ASN A 741 -11.36 -30.39 -39.96
C ASN A 741 -11.05 -31.60 -39.07
N ASP A 742 -9.77 -31.95 -38.92
CA ASP A 742 -9.30 -33.05 -38.06
C ASP A 742 -9.63 -32.79 -36.58
N PHE A 743 -9.55 -31.54 -36.13
CA PHE A 743 -9.87 -31.15 -34.76
C PHE A 743 -11.35 -31.39 -34.41
N TRP A 744 -12.28 -31.02 -35.31
CA TRP A 744 -13.70 -31.31 -35.11
C TRP A 744 -14.06 -32.78 -35.34
N ARG A 745 -13.36 -33.48 -36.26
CA ARG A 745 -13.45 -34.94 -36.40
C ARG A 745 -13.05 -35.65 -35.09
N MET A 746 -11.97 -35.21 -34.44
CA MET A 746 -11.52 -35.70 -33.14
C MET A 746 -12.57 -35.48 -32.03
N ILE A 747 -13.08 -34.25 -31.90
CA ILE A 747 -14.12 -33.86 -30.94
C ILE A 747 -15.37 -34.72 -31.12
N TRP A 748 -15.82 -34.89 -32.37
CA TRP A 748 -16.97 -35.74 -32.67
C TRP A 748 -16.70 -37.20 -32.33
N GLN A 749 -15.55 -37.76 -32.74
CA GLN A 749 -15.24 -39.18 -32.58
C GLN A 749 -15.16 -39.60 -31.11
N HIS A 750 -14.52 -38.80 -30.26
CA HIS A 750 -14.31 -39.12 -28.84
C HIS A 750 -15.35 -38.53 -27.89
N ASP A 751 -16.52 -38.12 -28.42
CA ASP A 751 -17.66 -37.55 -27.66
C ASP A 751 -17.26 -36.40 -26.69
N VAL A 752 -16.28 -35.58 -27.09
CA VAL A 752 -15.73 -34.47 -26.29
C VAL A 752 -16.83 -33.43 -26.04
N GLN A 753 -17.26 -33.31 -24.79
CA GLN A 753 -18.27 -32.33 -24.36
C GLN A 753 -17.66 -31.00 -23.87
N GLN A 754 -16.38 -31.00 -23.51
CA GLN A 754 -15.68 -29.83 -22.98
C GLN A 754 -14.35 -29.57 -23.71
N ILE A 755 -14.12 -28.32 -24.12
CA ILE A 755 -12.87 -27.85 -24.71
C ILE A 755 -12.29 -26.72 -23.86
N VAL A 756 -11.07 -26.88 -23.37
CA VAL A 756 -10.33 -25.87 -22.57
C VAL A 756 -9.25 -25.23 -23.45
N MET A 757 -9.45 -23.98 -23.83
CA MET A 757 -8.57 -23.18 -24.68
C MET A 757 -7.80 -22.15 -23.85
N LEU A 758 -6.47 -22.26 -23.79
CA LEU A 758 -5.60 -21.48 -22.90
C LEU A 758 -4.70 -20.49 -23.67
N THR A 759 -5.17 -19.91 -24.76
CA THR A 759 -4.37 -19.01 -25.62
C THR A 759 -5.26 -18.06 -26.41
N GLY A 760 -4.77 -16.85 -26.69
CA GLY A 760 -5.36 -15.99 -27.72
C GLY A 760 -5.13 -16.56 -29.12
N LEU A 761 -5.87 -16.09 -30.12
CA LEU A 761 -5.62 -16.46 -31.52
C LEU A 761 -4.25 -15.94 -32.00
N THR A 762 -3.91 -14.72 -31.60
CA THR A 762 -2.65 -14.04 -31.90
C THR A 762 -2.13 -13.37 -30.63
N GLU A 763 -0.85 -13.53 -30.31
CA GLU A 763 -0.18 -12.93 -29.15
C GLU A 763 1.17 -12.35 -29.61
N GLN A 764 1.50 -11.10 -29.25
CA GLN A 764 2.64 -10.33 -29.79
C GLN A 764 2.82 -10.44 -31.33
N GLY A 765 1.71 -10.36 -32.07
CA GLY A 765 1.69 -10.47 -33.54
C GLY A 765 1.92 -11.87 -34.11
N LYS A 766 2.10 -12.90 -33.26
CA LYS A 766 2.32 -14.29 -33.69
C LYS A 766 1.04 -15.11 -33.54
N HIS A 767 0.62 -15.80 -34.61
CA HIS A 767 -0.56 -16.67 -34.59
C HIS A 767 -0.32 -17.93 -33.73
N LYS A 768 -1.03 -18.04 -32.61
CA LYS A 768 -0.93 -19.13 -31.64
C LYS A 768 -1.92 -20.26 -31.91
N CYS A 769 -3.12 -19.94 -32.38
CA CYS A 769 -4.19 -20.87 -32.74
C CYS A 769 -5.01 -20.28 -33.89
N LEU A 770 -5.53 -21.12 -34.80
CA LEU A 770 -6.56 -20.67 -35.73
C LEU A 770 -7.89 -20.55 -34.97
N GLN A 771 -8.79 -19.66 -35.40
CA GLN A 771 -10.18 -19.73 -34.97
C GLN A 771 -10.82 -20.97 -35.57
N TYR A 772 -11.54 -21.74 -34.74
CA TYR A 772 -12.18 -22.99 -35.14
C TYR A 772 -13.69 -23.02 -34.84
N TRP A 773 -14.29 -21.88 -34.52
CA TRP A 773 -15.71 -21.74 -34.22
C TRP A 773 -16.33 -20.60 -35.04
N PRO A 774 -17.63 -20.69 -35.42
CA PRO A 774 -18.35 -19.57 -36.04
C PRO A 774 -18.48 -18.39 -35.05
N ASN A 775 -18.46 -17.15 -35.55
CA ASN A 775 -18.83 -15.99 -34.74
C ASN A 775 -20.35 -15.97 -34.46
N ASP A 776 -21.13 -16.30 -35.48
CA ASP A 776 -22.59 -16.27 -35.50
C ASP A 776 -23.14 -17.43 -36.34
N GLY A 777 -24.34 -17.90 -35.99
CA GLY A 777 -25.00 -19.00 -36.70
C GLY A 777 -24.16 -20.29 -36.73
N SER A 778 -23.79 -20.76 -37.92
CA SER A 778 -23.11 -22.04 -38.09
C SER A 778 -22.04 -22.05 -39.19
N SER A 779 -21.05 -22.92 -39.05
CA SER A 779 -20.03 -23.20 -40.08
C SER A 779 -19.77 -24.69 -40.20
N GLU A 780 -19.25 -25.12 -41.36
CA GLU A 780 -18.94 -26.51 -41.67
C GLU A 780 -17.42 -26.74 -41.69
N TYR A 781 -16.97 -27.74 -40.93
CA TYR A 781 -15.57 -28.11 -40.75
C TYR A 781 -15.38 -29.54 -41.26
N GLY A 782 -15.30 -29.67 -42.59
CA GLY A 782 -15.32 -30.96 -43.28
C GLY A 782 -16.69 -31.64 -43.14
N MET A 783 -16.74 -32.74 -42.40
CA MET A 783 -17.97 -33.51 -42.17
C MET A 783 -18.76 -33.11 -40.91
N ILE A 784 -18.30 -32.10 -40.17
CA ILE A 784 -18.93 -31.64 -38.92
C ILE A 784 -19.45 -30.22 -39.10
N ARG A 785 -20.77 -30.03 -38.96
CA ARG A 785 -21.38 -28.70 -38.84
C ARG A 785 -21.38 -28.31 -37.36
N VAL A 786 -20.99 -27.07 -37.08
CA VAL A 786 -20.89 -26.47 -35.74
C VAL A 786 -21.74 -25.20 -35.73
N GLU A 787 -22.65 -25.10 -34.77
CA GLU A 787 -23.58 -23.98 -34.59
C GLU A 787 -23.41 -23.39 -33.20
N ILE A 788 -23.20 -22.07 -33.08
CA ILE A 788 -23.07 -21.40 -31.78
C ILE A 788 -24.46 -21.04 -31.24
N ILE A 789 -24.74 -21.48 -30.00
CA ILE A 789 -26.04 -21.30 -29.35
C ILE A 789 -25.99 -20.36 -28.13
N ALA A 790 -24.81 -20.14 -27.54
CA ALA A 790 -24.59 -19.16 -26.49
C ALA A 790 -23.12 -18.73 -26.43
N GLU A 791 -22.89 -17.48 -26.04
CA GLU A 791 -21.58 -16.94 -25.63
C GLU A 791 -21.75 -16.13 -24.33
N ASP A 792 -20.91 -16.41 -23.33
CA ASP A 792 -20.82 -15.66 -22.07
C ASP A 792 -19.41 -15.08 -21.94
N VAL A 793 -19.30 -13.76 -22.10
CA VAL A 793 -18.03 -13.02 -22.05
C VAL A 793 -17.81 -12.51 -20.62
N CYS A 794 -16.89 -13.16 -19.90
CA CYS A 794 -16.41 -12.71 -18.60
C CYS A 794 -15.07 -11.95 -18.75
N THR A 795 -14.61 -11.35 -17.65
CA THR A 795 -13.35 -10.60 -17.57
C THR A 795 -12.11 -11.41 -17.94
N GLU A 796 -12.00 -12.60 -17.37
CA GLU A 796 -10.78 -13.42 -17.46
C GLU A 796 -10.87 -14.53 -18.52
N TYR A 797 -12.08 -14.83 -19.01
CA TYR A 797 -12.39 -15.92 -19.91
C TYR A 797 -13.70 -15.72 -20.68
N VAL A 798 -13.91 -16.49 -21.75
CA VAL A 798 -15.18 -16.58 -22.49
C VAL A 798 -15.67 -18.04 -22.46
N ILE A 799 -16.98 -18.25 -22.31
CA ILE A 799 -17.61 -19.56 -22.45
C ILE A 799 -18.47 -19.55 -23.71
N ARG A 800 -18.35 -20.56 -24.57
CA ARG A 800 -19.22 -20.75 -25.75
C ARG A 800 -19.87 -22.12 -25.70
N SER A 801 -21.16 -22.18 -25.99
CA SER A 801 -21.88 -23.44 -26.18
C SER A 801 -22.18 -23.64 -27.66
N PHE A 802 -21.86 -24.83 -28.17
CA PHE A 802 -22.09 -25.22 -29.55
C PHE A 802 -23.01 -26.43 -29.63
N ILE A 803 -23.85 -26.49 -30.67
CA ILE A 803 -24.43 -27.75 -31.16
C ILE A 803 -23.59 -28.21 -32.35
N ILE A 804 -23.17 -29.47 -32.34
CA ILE A 804 -22.46 -30.10 -33.45
C ILE A 804 -23.23 -31.28 -34.03
N SER A 805 -23.14 -31.47 -35.36
CA SER A 805 -23.70 -32.61 -36.09
C SER A 805 -22.73 -33.12 -37.16
N LYS A 806 -22.69 -34.44 -37.37
CA LYS A 806 -21.93 -35.09 -38.46
C LYS A 806 -22.82 -35.32 -39.67
N THR A 807 -22.35 -34.99 -40.87
CA THR A 807 -23.08 -35.20 -42.13
C THR A 807 -23.55 -36.66 -42.26
N GLY A 808 -24.83 -36.85 -42.59
CA GLY A 808 -25.48 -38.17 -42.65
C GLY A 808 -25.94 -38.73 -41.29
N SER A 809 -25.57 -38.12 -40.16
CA SER A 809 -26.07 -38.52 -38.83
C SER A 809 -27.31 -37.73 -38.41
N LYS A 810 -28.18 -38.37 -37.64
CA LYS A 810 -29.26 -37.70 -36.88
C LYS A 810 -28.87 -37.37 -35.44
N LYS A 811 -27.70 -37.80 -34.94
CA LYS A 811 -27.20 -37.39 -33.61
C LYS A 811 -26.75 -35.94 -33.68
N GLN A 812 -27.14 -35.14 -32.69
CA GLN A 812 -26.50 -33.88 -32.34
C GLN A 812 -25.76 -34.06 -31.00
N LYS A 813 -24.75 -33.23 -30.75
CA LYS A 813 -24.05 -33.17 -29.46
C LYS A 813 -23.89 -31.71 -29.04
N THR A 814 -23.97 -31.43 -27.75
CA THR A 814 -23.59 -30.12 -27.19
C THR A 814 -22.12 -30.16 -26.80
N VAL A 815 -21.36 -29.11 -27.13
CA VAL A 815 -19.95 -28.96 -26.74
C VAL A 815 -19.72 -27.57 -26.20
N ASN A 816 -19.11 -27.47 -25.01
CA ASN A 816 -18.79 -26.20 -24.37
C ASN A 816 -17.28 -25.89 -24.51
N GLN A 817 -16.94 -24.74 -25.09
CA GLN A 817 -15.58 -24.20 -25.08
C GLN A 817 -15.43 -23.21 -23.93
N PHE A 818 -14.44 -23.45 -23.08
CA PHE A 818 -13.98 -22.57 -22.02
C PHE A 818 -12.66 -21.96 -22.49
N HIS A 819 -12.67 -20.67 -22.82
CA HIS A 819 -11.55 -19.94 -23.42
C HIS A 819 -10.96 -18.97 -22.40
N PHE A 820 -9.86 -19.35 -21.75
CA PHE A 820 -9.12 -18.49 -20.83
C PHE A 820 -8.30 -17.48 -21.63
N THR A 821 -8.73 -16.22 -21.63
CA THR A 821 -8.17 -15.12 -22.44
C THR A 821 -6.99 -14.41 -21.76
N SER A 822 -6.69 -14.76 -20.51
CA SER A 822 -5.93 -13.91 -19.60
C SER A 822 -4.54 -14.44 -19.23
N TRP A 823 -4.06 -15.46 -19.95
CA TRP A 823 -2.68 -15.91 -19.84
C TRP A 823 -1.77 -15.05 -20.72
N PRO A 824 -0.79 -14.32 -20.17
CA PRO A 824 0.11 -13.50 -20.97
C PRO A 824 1.01 -14.32 -21.90
N ASP A 825 1.46 -13.71 -23.00
CA ASP A 825 2.36 -14.33 -23.99
C ASP A 825 3.69 -14.82 -23.38
N ARG A 826 4.17 -14.11 -22.35
CA ARG A 826 5.38 -14.44 -21.58
C ARG A 826 5.00 -14.60 -20.11
N GLY A 827 5.55 -15.62 -19.45
CA GLY A 827 5.26 -15.93 -18.06
C GLY A 827 3.88 -16.56 -17.81
N VAL A 828 3.23 -16.08 -16.74
CA VAL A 828 2.04 -16.66 -16.12
C VAL A 828 1.04 -15.56 -15.74
N PRO A 829 -0.25 -15.87 -15.55
CA PRO A 829 -1.22 -14.89 -15.06
C PRO A 829 -0.77 -14.25 -13.74
N GLU A 830 -1.12 -12.99 -13.54
CA GLU A 830 -0.64 -12.19 -12.41
C GLU A 830 -1.06 -12.74 -11.04
N THR A 831 -2.32 -13.18 -10.94
CA THR A 831 -2.92 -13.68 -9.70
C THR A 831 -3.48 -15.09 -9.92
N PRO A 832 -3.12 -16.08 -9.07
CA PRO A 832 -3.61 -17.46 -9.17
C PRO A 832 -5.13 -17.59 -9.27
N SER A 833 -5.87 -16.74 -8.55
CA SER A 833 -7.33 -16.73 -8.47
C SER A 833 -8.01 -16.72 -9.85
N SER A 834 -7.41 -16.03 -10.83
CA SER A 834 -7.94 -15.96 -12.20
C SER A 834 -8.06 -17.34 -12.86
N LEU A 835 -7.05 -18.20 -12.68
CA LEU A 835 -7.05 -19.56 -13.21
C LEU A 835 -7.89 -20.50 -12.35
N VAL A 836 -7.93 -20.31 -11.02
CA VAL A 836 -8.77 -21.12 -10.12
C VAL A 836 -10.25 -20.94 -10.42
N GLN A 837 -10.76 -19.71 -10.57
CA GLN A 837 -12.18 -19.50 -10.88
C GLN A 837 -12.56 -20.06 -12.27
N PHE A 838 -11.68 -19.92 -13.26
CA PHE A 838 -11.86 -20.56 -14.59
C PHE A 838 -11.92 -22.09 -14.48
N TRP A 839 -10.95 -22.70 -13.80
CA TRP A 839 -10.88 -24.15 -13.56
C TRP A 839 -12.09 -24.69 -12.79
N LYS A 840 -12.54 -23.99 -11.74
CA LYS A 840 -13.79 -24.30 -11.03
C LYS A 840 -14.99 -24.25 -11.98
N LYS A 841 -15.09 -23.25 -12.87
CA LYS A 841 -16.22 -23.15 -13.81
C LYS A 841 -16.24 -24.29 -14.83
N VAL A 842 -15.08 -24.80 -15.28
CA VAL A 842 -15.00 -26.02 -16.10
C VAL A 842 -15.53 -27.22 -15.32
N ARG A 843 -15.01 -27.49 -14.11
CA ARG A 843 -15.41 -28.66 -13.29
C ARG A 843 -16.90 -28.65 -12.94
N HIS A 844 -17.47 -27.51 -12.53
CA HIS A 844 -18.88 -27.41 -12.15
C HIS A 844 -19.87 -27.39 -13.32
N SER A 845 -19.41 -27.16 -14.57
CA SER A 845 -20.28 -27.15 -15.75
C SER A 845 -20.79 -28.55 -16.18
N GLY A 846 -20.27 -29.61 -15.58
CA GLY A 846 -20.63 -31.00 -15.88
C GLY A 846 -19.95 -31.55 -17.13
N ASN A 847 -19.48 -32.79 -17.01
CA ASN A 847 -18.98 -33.64 -18.09
C ASN A 847 -19.40 -35.08 -17.76
N SER A 848 -19.80 -35.89 -18.74
CA SER A 848 -19.97 -37.32 -18.46
C SER A 848 -18.64 -37.94 -18.05
N HIS A 849 -18.61 -38.76 -17.00
CA HIS A 849 -17.37 -39.29 -16.40
C HIS A 849 -16.41 -39.95 -17.41
N ASP A 850 -16.97 -40.59 -18.45
CA ASP A 850 -16.23 -41.34 -19.47
C ASP A 850 -15.70 -40.47 -20.64
N ALA A 851 -16.07 -39.18 -20.74
CA ALA A 851 -15.70 -38.33 -21.87
C ALA A 851 -14.44 -37.49 -21.57
N PRO A 852 -13.43 -37.47 -22.47
CA PRO A 852 -12.21 -36.71 -22.26
C PRO A 852 -12.42 -35.21 -22.41
N ILE A 853 -11.78 -34.42 -21.54
CA ILE A 853 -11.73 -32.95 -21.68
C ILE A 853 -10.59 -32.60 -22.65
N LEU A 854 -10.88 -31.89 -23.74
CA LEU A 854 -9.85 -31.47 -24.70
C LEU A 854 -9.18 -30.20 -24.22
N VAL A 855 -7.93 -30.28 -23.75
CA VAL A 855 -7.15 -29.13 -23.26
C VAL A 855 -6.09 -28.74 -24.28
N HIS A 856 -6.10 -27.49 -24.75
CA HIS A 856 -5.13 -26.99 -25.71
C HIS A 856 -4.65 -25.55 -25.41
N CYS A 857 -3.50 -25.22 -25.99
CA CYS A 857 -2.97 -23.86 -26.08
C CYS A 857 -2.43 -23.68 -27.49
N SER A 858 -1.19 -23.20 -27.67
CA SER A 858 -0.54 -23.20 -28.99
C SER A 858 0.18 -24.51 -29.30
N ALA A 859 1.06 -24.98 -28.41
CA ALA A 859 1.81 -26.25 -28.60
C ALA A 859 1.16 -27.47 -27.95
N GLY A 860 0.20 -27.25 -27.04
CA GLY A 860 -0.41 -28.34 -26.27
C GLY A 860 0.48 -28.92 -25.17
N ILE A 861 1.47 -28.13 -24.67
CA ILE A 861 2.44 -28.60 -23.66
C ILE A 861 2.58 -27.65 -22.45
N GLY A 862 2.85 -26.35 -22.64
CA GLY A 862 3.10 -25.41 -21.52
C GLY A 862 1.87 -25.13 -20.66
N ARG A 863 1.01 -24.20 -21.10
CA ARG A 863 -0.23 -23.83 -20.39
C ARG A 863 -1.16 -25.03 -20.23
N THR A 864 -1.28 -25.87 -21.26
CA THR A 864 -2.01 -27.16 -21.25
C THR A 864 -1.56 -28.08 -20.12
N GLY A 865 -0.25 -28.33 -19.99
CA GLY A 865 0.27 -29.17 -18.92
C GLY A 865 0.10 -28.55 -17.54
N THR A 866 0.14 -27.22 -17.44
CA THR A 866 -0.09 -26.50 -16.17
C THR A 866 -1.53 -26.66 -15.70
N TYR A 867 -2.51 -26.55 -16.61
CA TYR A 867 -3.93 -26.79 -16.31
C TYR A 867 -4.21 -28.26 -15.95
N ILE A 868 -3.66 -29.22 -16.71
CA ILE A 868 -3.85 -30.64 -16.43
C ILE A 868 -3.18 -31.04 -15.10
N ALA A 869 -2.00 -30.50 -14.80
CA ALA A 869 -1.32 -30.78 -13.53
C ALA A 869 -2.03 -30.17 -12.32
N LEU A 870 -2.68 -29.00 -12.48
CA LEU A 870 -3.55 -28.43 -11.45
C LEU A 870 -4.71 -29.38 -11.13
N ASP A 871 -5.44 -29.81 -12.17
CA ASP A 871 -6.60 -30.69 -12.03
C ASP A 871 -6.21 -32.05 -11.42
N TYR A 872 -5.09 -32.63 -11.89
CA TYR A 872 -4.51 -33.86 -11.37
C TYR A 872 -4.08 -33.74 -9.90
N SER A 873 -3.27 -32.74 -9.54
CA SER A 873 -2.73 -32.62 -8.18
C SER A 873 -3.76 -32.10 -7.17
N PHE A 874 -4.82 -31.42 -7.63
CA PHE A 874 -5.97 -31.14 -6.76
C PHE A 874 -6.68 -32.43 -6.37
N ASP A 875 -7.03 -33.28 -7.34
CA ASP A 875 -7.69 -34.57 -7.08
C ASP A 875 -6.78 -35.56 -6.30
N GLU A 876 -5.46 -35.56 -6.56
CA GLU A 876 -4.46 -36.28 -5.75
C GLU A 876 -4.52 -35.84 -4.29
N GLY A 877 -4.58 -34.53 -4.02
CA GLY A 877 -4.66 -33.99 -2.67
C GLY A 877 -5.99 -34.27 -1.97
N ILE A 878 -7.12 -34.14 -2.67
CA ILE A 878 -8.45 -34.42 -2.09
C ILE A 878 -8.59 -35.88 -1.67
N GLU A 879 -8.01 -36.83 -2.42
CA GLU A 879 -8.08 -38.25 -2.09
C GLU A 879 -7.01 -38.73 -1.10
N GLU A 880 -5.79 -38.18 -1.15
CA GLU A 880 -4.63 -38.71 -0.39
C GLU A 880 -4.21 -37.81 0.80
N GLY A 881 -4.70 -36.57 0.88
CA GLY A 881 -4.32 -35.58 1.91
C GLY A 881 -2.95 -34.90 1.68
N TYR A 882 -2.20 -35.32 0.65
CA TYR A 882 -0.92 -34.77 0.24
C TYR A 882 -0.83 -34.67 -1.28
N VAL A 883 0.08 -33.84 -1.79
CA VAL A 883 0.34 -33.68 -3.23
C VAL A 883 1.80 -33.97 -3.56
N ASN A 884 2.08 -34.43 -4.78
CA ASN A 884 3.43 -34.63 -5.30
C ASN A 884 3.56 -34.08 -6.73
N ILE A 885 3.70 -32.76 -6.82
CA ILE A 885 3.70 -32.01 -8.09
C ILE A 885 4.83 -32.48 -9.03
N PHE A 886 6.00 -32.85 -8.49
CA PHE A 886 7.11 -33.39 -9.27
C PHE A 886 6.78 -34.72 -9.96
N GLU A 887 6.26 -35.70 -9.21
CA GLU A 887 5.89 -36.98 -9.80
C GLU A 887 4.62 -36.86 -10.66
N CYS A 888 3.68 -35.97 -10.34
CA CYS A 888 2.60 -35.57 -11.26
C CYS A 888 3.16 -35.11 -12.61
N VAL A 889 4.02 -34.10 -12.65
CA VAL A 889 4.55 -33.57 -13.91
C VAL A 889 5.44 -34.60 -14.63
N ASN A 890 6.15 -35.48 -13.92
CA ASN A 890 6.86 -36.60 -14.55
C ASN A 890 5.91 -37.66 -15.14
N LYS A 891 4.85 -38.08 -14.43
CA LYS A 891 3.78 -38.96 -14.97
C LYS A 891 3.17 -38.35 -16.24
N LEU A 892 2.97 -37.03 -16.27
CA LEU A 892 2.46 -36.30 -17.43
C LEU A 892 3.50 -36.25 -18.58
N ARG A 893 4.77 -35.94 -18.32
CA ARG A 893 5.83 -35.90 -19.36
C ARG A 893 6.14 -37.26 -20.00
N ARG A 894 5.90 -38.37 -19.29
CA ARG A 894 5.89 -39.73 -19.87
C ARG A 894 4.81 -39.90 -20.94
N GLN A 895 3.68 -39.20 -20.82
CA GLN A 895 2.54 -39.28 -21.76
C GLN A 895 2.57 -38.22 -22.87
N ARG A 896 3.17 -37.04 -22.66
CA ARG A 896 3.41 -36.06 -23.75
C ARG A 896 4.61 -35.18 -23.44
N ILE A 897 5.51 -35.05 -24.43
CA ILE A 897 6.79 -34.36 -24.27
C ILE A 897 6.62 -32.92 -23.75
N GLY A 898 7.35 -32.55 -22.70
CA GLY A 898 7.45 -31.17 -22.23
C GLY A 898 6.19 -30.55 -21.62
N LEU A 899 5.21 -31.35 -21.16
CA LEU A 899 4.10 -30.84 -20.33
C LEU A 899 4.65 -30.08 -19.10
N VAL A 900 4.07 -28.91 -18.81
CA VAL A 900 4.62 -27.84 -17.95
C VAL A 900 6.02 -27.43 -18.44
N GLN A 901 6.06 -26.43 -19.32
CA GLN A 901 7.21 -26.19 -20.21
C GLN A 901 8.32 -25.32 -19.59
N THR A 902 8.03 -24.56 -18.52
CA THR A 902 8.94 -23.57 -17.94
C THR A 902 8.92 -23.59 -16.42
N ALA A 903 10.02 -23.18 -15.79
CA ALA A 903 10.10 -23.03 -14.33
C ALA A 903 9.04 -22.05 -13.80
N GLU A 904 8.80 -20.94 -14.53
CA GLU A 904 7.76 -19.96 -14.24
C GLU A 904 6.36 -20.61 -14.14
N GLN A 905 6.03 -21.52 -15.07
CA GLN A 905 4.78 -22.32 -15.02
C GLN A 905 4.76 -23.34 -13.87
N TYR A 906 5.92 -23.89 -13.48
CA TYR A 906 6.03 -24.87 -12.41
C TYR A 906 5.90 -24.24 -11.01
N VAL A 907 6.53 -23.08 -10.79
CA VAL A 907 6.32 -22.26 -9.57
C VAL A 907 4.85 -21.79 -9.50
N TYR A 908 4.30 -21.32 -10.61
CA TYR A 908 2.89 -20.89 -10.66
C TYR A 908 1.90 -22.04 -10.39
N LEU A 909 2.19 -23.25 -10.85
CA LEU A 909 1.37 -24.44 -10.52
C LEU A 909 1.24 -24.66 -9.01
N HIS A 910 2.31 -24.46 -8.24
CA HIS A 910 2.25 -24.56 -6.77
C HIS A 910 1.34 -23.47 -6.18
N ALA A 911 1.48 -22.22 -6.62
CA ALA A 911 0.68 -21.10 -6.15
C ALA A 911 -0.83 -21.24 -6.51
N VAL A 912 -1.14 -21.76 -7.70
CA VAL A 912 -2.54 -22.03 -8.12
C VAL A 912 -3.13 -23.22 -7.39
N LEU A 913 -2.35 -24.25 -7.08
CA LEU A 913 -2.82 -25.38 -6.28
C LEU A 913 -3.11 -24.96 -4.83
N LEU A 914 -2.25 -24.14 -4.22
CA LEU A 914 -2.50 -23.54 -2.91
C LEU A 914 -3.77 -22.66 -2.92
N GLU A 915 -3.90 -21.77 -3.90
CA GLU A 915 -5.11 -20.95 -4.08
C GLU A 915 -6.36 -21.83 -4.29
N ALA A 916 -6.26 -22.94 -5.04
CA ALA A 916 -7.38 -23.85 -5.27
C ALA A 916 -7.86 -24.55 -3.99
N PHE A 917 -6.94 -25.02 -3.13
CA PHE A 917 -7.33 -25.57 -1.82
C PHE A 917 -7.88 -24.48 -0.89
N GLN A 918 -7.30 -23.27 -0.88
CA GLN A 918 -7.76 -22.18 -0.03
C GLN A 918 -9.13 -21.62 -0.49
N ASP A 919 -9.42 -21.61 -1.80
CA ASP A 919 -10.72 -21.24 -2.40
C ASP A 919 -11.79 -22.34 -2.29
N MET A 920 -11.50 -23.49 -1.67
CA MET A 920 -12.55 -24.45 -1.27
C MET A 920 -13.06 -24.17 0.16
N VAL A 921 -12.28 -23.47 0.99
CA VAL A 921 -12.64 -23.24 2.40
C VAL A 921 -13.59 -22.04 2.50
N GLY A 922 -14.86 -22.32 2.84
CA GLY A 922 -15.91 -21.30 2.99
C GLY A 922 -16.68 -21.01 1.70
N HIS A 923 -16.58 -21.85 0.67
CA HIS A 923 -17.55 -21.90 -0.43
C HIS A 923 -18.70 -22.82 -0.06
N VAL A 924 -19.93 -22.39 -0.32
CA VAL A 924 -21.17 -23.09 0.06
C VAL A 924 -22.23 -22.88 -1.03
N SER A 925 -23.11 -23.87 -1.25
CA SER A 925 -24.27 -23.68 -2.13
C SER A 925 -25.23 -22.62 -1.57
N ALA A 926 -26.00 -21.98 -2.44
CA ALA A 926 -27.06 -21.05 -2.05
C ALA A 926 -28.09 -21.68 -1.09
N ASP A 927 -28.35 -22.98 -1.25
CA ASP A 927 -29.39 -23.71 -0.53
C ASP A 927 -28.88 -24.23 0.84
N ASP A 928 -27.59 -24.56 0.96
CA ASP A 928 -26.95 -24.99 2.21
C ASP A 928 -26.49 -23.82 3.10
N PHE A 929 -26.36 -22.60 2.55
CA PHE A 929 -25.74 -21.46 3.24
C PHE A 929 -26.39 -21.12 4.59
N GLN A 930 -27.71 -21.22 4.73
CA GLN A 930 -28.39 -20.97 6.01
C GLN A 930 -27.99 -21.99 7.09
N THR A 931 -27.81 -23.25 6.71
CA THR A 931 -27.34 -24.34 7.59
C THR A 931 -25.88 -24.11 7.98
N TYR A 932 -25.01 -23.82 7.00
CA TYR A 932 -23.61 -23.47 7.23
C TYR A 932 -23.45 -22.27 8.16
N TYR A 933 -24.15 -21.15 7.90
CA TYR A 933 -24.02 -19.95 8.72
C TYR A 933 -24.50 -20.18 10.16
N THR A 934 -25.53 -21.01 10.35
CA THR A 934 -25.97 -21.44 11.69
C THR A 934 -24.88 -22.23 12.42
N GLN A 935 -24.14 -23.10 11.73
CA GLN A 935 -23.00 -23.83 12.29
C GLN A 935 -21.79 -22.92 12.58
N MET A 936 -21.49 -21.95 11.70
CA MET A 936 -20.37 -21.01 11.85
C MET A 936 -20.59 -19.99 12.97
N ARG A 937 -21.84 -19.68 13.32
CA ARG A 937 -22.18 -18.93 14.54
C ARG A 937 -22.03 -19.73 15.83
N GLY A 938 -21.80 -21.04 15.74
CA GLY A 938 -21.51 -21.91 16.87
C GLY A 938 -20.12 -21.71 17.46
N ILE A 939 -19.95 -22.20 18.69
CA ILE A 939 -18.64 -22.30 19.35
C ILE A 939 -17.94 -23.57 18.87
N ASP A 940 -16.64 -23.46 18.63
CA ASP A 940 -15.78 -24.57 18.29
C ASP A 940 -15.46 -25.47 19.50
N SER A 941 -15.48 -26.78 19.27
CA SER A 941 -15.33 -27.78 20.34
C SER A 941 -13.92 -27.84 20.93
N GLU A 942 -12.89 -27.50 20.16
CA GLU A 942 -11.49 -27.60 20.58
C GLU A 942 -10.98 -26.24 21.07
N THR A 943 -11.06 -25.23 20.21
CA THR A 943 -10.51 -23.87 20.45
C THR A 943 -11.38 -22.99 21.35
N LYS A 944 -12.64 -23.37 21.59
CA LYS A 944 -13.66 -22.60 22.36
C LYS A 944 -13.99 -21.20 21.81
N ARG A 945 -13.53 -20.84 20.61
CA ARG A 945 -13.88 -19.58 19.92
C ARG A 945 -15.15 -19.74 19.07
N ILE A 946 -15.76 -18.64 18.67
CA ILE A 946 -16.83 -18.65 17.65
C ILE A 946 -16.19 -18.98 16.29
N LYS A 947 -16.73 -19.95 15.55
CA LYS A 947 -16.11 -20.45 14.30
C LYS A 947 -15.95 -19.35 13.24
N LEU A 948 -16.96 -18.48 13.09
CA LEU A 948 -16.92 -17.31 12.21
C LEU A 948 -15.85 -16.29 12.62
N LEU A 949 -15.56 -16.14 13.91
CA LEU A 949 -14.51 -15.25 14.39
C LEU A 949 -13.14 -15.84 14.05
N ALA A 950 -12.94 -17.15 14.28
CA ALA A 950 -11.70 -17.84 13.90
C ALA A 950 -11.44 -17.83 12.38
N GLU A 951 -12.47 -17.77 11.55
CA GLU A 951 -12.34 -17.56 10.10
C GLU A 951 -11.89 -16.13 9.75
N PHE A 952 -12.42 -15.12 10.45
CA PHE A 952 -12.00 -13.73 10.29
C PHE A 952 -10.58 -13.46 10.81
N GLU A 953 -10.20 -14.07 11.94
CA GLU A 953 -8.84 -14.06 12.48
C GLU A 953 -7.86 -14.61 11.43
N LYS A 954 -8.16 -15.78 10.85
CA LYS A 954 -7.36 -16.38 9.77
C LYS A 954 -7.30 -15.54 8.49
N LEU A 955 -8.32 -14.74 8.17
CA LEU A 955 -8.26 -13.79 7.06
C LEU A 955 -7.27 -12.64 7.29
N GLN A 956 -6.97 -12.29 8.55
CA GLN A 956 -5.95 -11.30 8.88
C GLN A 956 -4.54 -11.92 8.93
N GLU A 957 -4.44 -13.22 9.20
CA GLU A 957 -3.19 -14.00 9.13
C GLU A 957 -2.78 -14.29 7.67
N ASP A 958 -3.72 -14.72 6.81
CA ASP A 958 -3.55 -14.95 5.35
C ASP A 958 -2.96 -13.72 4.63
N GLU A 959 -3.19 -12.52 5.17
CA GLU A 959 -2.94 -11.21 4.57
C GLU A 959 -1.45 -10.96 4.25
N TYR A 960 -0.54 -11.59 5.00
CA TYR A 960 0.90 -11.44 4.83
C TYR A 960 1.49 -12.17 3.61
N MET A 961 0.78 -13.13 3.01
CA MET A 961 1.39 -14.01 2.00
C MET A 961 1.42 -13.44 0.58
N TYR A 962 0.46 -12.59 0.19
CA TYR A 962 0.32 -12.18 -1.22
C TYR A 962 1.25 -11.05 -1.67
N VAL A 963 1.77 -10.25 -0.74
CA VAL A 963 2.73 -9.16 -1.01
C VAL A 963 4.12 -9.70 -1.43
N GLY A 964 4.38 -11.00 -1.21
CA GLY A 964 5.66 -11.66 -1.50
C GLY A 964 5.94 -12.01 -2.97
N ASN A 965 5.00 -11.78 -3.90
CA ASN A 965 5.01 -12.40 -5.24
C ASN A 965 6.00 -11.73 -6.24
N ARG A 966 7.30 -11.94 -6.03
CA ARG A 966 8.40 -11.48 -6.89
C ARG A 966 8.53 -12.30 -8.18
N THR A 967 7.78 -11.94 -9.24
CA THR A 967 7.81 -12.63 -10.55
C THR A 967 8.09 -11.72 -11.75
N THR A 968 9.07 -10.81 -11.65
CA THR A 968 9.66 -10.14 -12.83
C THR A 968 11.19 -10.17 -12.82
N LYS A 969 11.79 -10.28 -14.00
CA LYS A 969 13.24 -10.43 -14.22
C LYS A 969 13.91 -9.08 -14.45
N ASP A 970 14.06 -8.30 -13.38
CA ASP A 970 15.04 -7.20 -13.35
C ASP A 970 15.92 -7.32 -12.11
N ARG A 971 17.16 -7.78 -12.29
CA ARG A 971 18.15 -7.94 -11.21
C ARG A 971 19.00 -6.67 -11.01
N SER A 972 18.53 -5.53 -11.51
CA SER A 972 19.21 -4.22 -11.45
C SER A 972 18.57 -3.23 -10.46
N SER A 973 17.31 -3.45 -10.06
CA SER A 973 16.53 -2.55 -9.21
C SER A 973 16.35 -3.10 -7.80
N GLU A 974 16.39 -2.21 -6.81
CA GLU A 974 15.93 -2.48 -5.44
C GLU A 974 14.42 -2.84 -5.43
N PRO A 975 13.88 -3.43 -4.35
CA PRO A 975 12.46 -3.74 -4.27
C PRO A 975 11.62 -2.47 -4.41
N LYS A 976 10.83 -2.37 -5.48
CA LYS A 976 9.87 -1.28 -5.62
C LYS A 976 8.85 -1.37 -4.48
N ASP A 977 8.73 -0.28 -3.74
CA ASP A 977 7.60 -0.03 -2.84
C ASP A 977 6.32 -0.02 -3.68
N GLU A 978 5.30 -0.79 -3.29
CA GLU A 978 4.08 -0.97 -4.10
C GLU A 978 3.21 0.31 -4.20
N PHE A 979 3.55 1.33 -3.41
CA PHE A 979 2.78 2.55 -3.23
C PHE A 979 3.58 3.84 -3.55
N LEU A 980 4.64 3.80 -4.37
CA LEU A 980 5.50 4.98 -4.62
C LEU A 980 4.66 6.17 -5.10
N ASP A 981 3.81 5.97 -6.11
CA ASP A 981 2.92 6.99 -6.66
C ASP A 981 2.11 7.72 -5.57
N GLY A 982 1.55 7.00 -4.60
CA GLY A 982 0.79 7.60 -3.50
C GLY A 982 1.66 8.29 -2.43
N LYS A 983 2.95 7.95 -2.39
CA LYS A 983 3.97 8.51 -1.47
C LYS A 983 4.75 9.69 -2.07
N LEU A 984 4.66 9.92 -3.38
CA LEU A 984 5.27 11.08 -4.05
C LEU A 984 4.83 12.40 -3.39
N PRO A 985 5.73 13.38 -3.17
CA PRO A 985 5.40 14.64 -2.48
C PRO A 985 4.15 15.35 -3.00
N GLU A 986 4.01 15.45 -4.33
CA GLU A 986 2.88 16.05 -5.05
C GLU A 986 1.55 15.29 -4.89
N ASN A 987 1.60 14.03 -4.44
CA ASN A 987 0.44 13.17 -4.26
C ASN A 987 0.06 12.97 -2.79
N LYS A 988 0.95 13.26 -1.82
CA LYS A 988 0.66 13.10 -0.39
C LYS A 988 -0.65 13.80 0.02
N LEU A 989 -0.80 15.07 -0.38
CA LEU A 989 -2.00 15.89 -0.10
C LEU A 989 -3.27 15.41 -0.82
N LYS A 990 -3.15 14.53 -1.82
CA LYS A 990 -4.30 13.93 -2.51
C LYS A 990 -4.89 12.73 -1.76
N ASN A 991 -4.29 12.31 -0.64
CA ASN A 991 -4.74 11.19 0.19
C ASN A 991 -5.38 11.70 1.48
N ARG A 992 -6.60 11.26 1.81
CA ARG A 992 -7.24 11.57 3.11
C ARG A 992 -6.57 10.80 4.26
N CYS A 993 -6.02 9.61 3.99
CA CYS A 993 -5.41 8.75 5.00
C CYS A 993 -4.04 8.26 4.52
N HIS A 994 -2.98 8.63 5.24
CA HIS A 994 -1.58 8.32 4.92
C HIS A 994 -1.28 6.81 4.79
N ASN A 995 -2.06 5.97 5.47
CA ASN A 995 -1.94 4.52 5.53
C ASN A 995 -2.88 3.77 4.57
N ILE A 996 -3.74 4.47 3.81
CA ILE A 996 -4.70 3.87 2.87
C ILE A 996 -4.41 4.40 1.48
N LEU A 997 -3.34 3.86 0.87
CA LEU A 997 -2.86 4.23 -0.46
C LEU A 997 -3.22 3.13 -1.47
N PRO A 998 -3.42 3.47 -2.76
CA PRO A 998 -3.64 2.48 -3.80
C PRO A 998 -2.31 1.89 -4.28
N SER A 999 -2.27 0.57 -4.52
CA SER A 999 -1.16 -0.10 -5.20
C SER A 999 -1.06 0.40 -6.66
N GLU A 1000 0.15 0.68 -7.15
CA GLU A 1000 0.43 1.08 -8.55
C GLU A 1000 -0.23 0.14 -9.58
N ARG A 1001 -0.31 -1.14 -9.22
CA ARG A 1001 -0.84 -2.24 -10.03
C ARG A 1001 -2.36 -2.18 -10.22
N TYR A 1002 -3.07 -1.60 -9.25
CA TYR A 1002 -4.53 -1.59 -9.20
C TYR A 1002 -5.14 -0.18 -9.23
N ARG A 1003 -4.34 0.88 -9.14
CA ARG A 1003 -4.83 2.26 -9.23
C ARG A 1003 -5.31 2.63 -10.65
N PRO A 1004 -6.29 3.53 -10.79
CA PRO A 1004 -6.61 4.13 -12.07
C PRO A 1004 -5.61 5.24 -12.43
N TYR A 1005 -5.44 5.48 -13.73
CA TYR A 1005 -4.54 6.49 -14.28
C TYR A 1005 -5.39 7.53 -15.03
N LEU A 1006 -5.29 8.81 -14.64
CA LEU A 1006 -6.11 9.89 -15.21
C LEU A 1006 -5.50 10.41 -16.52
N SER A 1007 -6.25 10.35 -17.61
CA SER A 1007 -5.80 10.62 -18.98
C SER A 1007 -6.29 11.95 -19.54
N THR A 1008 -7.44 12.48 -19.10
CA THR A 1008 -7.84 13.85 -19.43
C THR A 1008 -6.84 14.83 -18.81
N TYR A 1009 -6.14 15.60 -19.64
CA TYR A 1009 -5.21 16.62 -19.18
C TYR A 1009 -5.94 17.79 -18.53
N VAL A 1010 -5.52 18.14 -17.30
CA VAL A 1010 -5.91 19.39 -16.63
C VAL A 1010 -4.64 20.03 -16.05
N ARG A 1011 -4.41 21.31 -16.37
CA ARG A 1011 -3.22 22.04 -15.91
C ARG A 1011 -3.15 22.05 -14.37
N GLY A 1012 -2.00 21.66 -13.82
CA GLY A 1012 -1.77 21.56 -12.37
C GLY A 1012 -2.05 20.16 -11.80
N HIS A 1013 -2.65 19.24 -12.57
CA HIS A 1013 -2.93 17.88 -12.11
C HIS A 1013 -2.12 16.85 -12.91
N ASN A 1014 -1.51 15.89 -12.21
CA ASN A 1014 -0.86 14.69 -12.75
C ASN A 1014 -1.90 13.56 -12.99
N ASP A 1015 -1.47 12.31 -13.15
CA ASP A 1015 -2.38 11.17 -13.41
C ASP A 1015 -2.91 10.47 -12.13
N TYR A 1016 -2.63 11.03 -10.94
CA TYR A 1016 -2.88 10.38 -9.65
C TYR A 1016 -4.22 10.75 -8.99
N ILE A 1017 -4.88 9.72 -8.46
CA ILE A 1017 -5.99 9.81 -7.51
C ILE A 1017 -5.95 8.58 -6.57
N ASN A 1018 -6.36 8.77 -5.31
CA ASN A 1018 -6.46 7.69 -4.33
C ASN A 1018 -7.71 6.82 -4.58
N ALA A 1019 -7.60 5.93 -5.56
CA ALA A 1019 -8.64 4.98 -5.95
C ALA A 1019 -8.03 3.64 -6.41
N VAL A 1020 -8.81 2.57 -6.44
CA VAL A 1020 -8.43 1.28 -7.03
C VAL A 1020 -9.54 0.71 -7.91
N CYS A 1021 -9.14 -0.01 -8.97
CA CYS A 1021 -10.05 -0.76 -9.83
C CYS A 1021 -10.29 -2.16 -9.24
N LEU A 1022 -11.55 -2.52 -9.02
CA LEU A 1022 -11.94 -3.88 -8.63
C LEU A 1022 -12.72 -4.54 -9.80
N PRO A 1023 -12.48 -5.84 -10.07
CA PRO A 1023 -13.18 -6.55 -11.13
C PRO A 1023 -14.60 -6.94 -10.71
N THR A 1024 -15.54 -6.89 -11.65
CA THR A 1024 -16.80 -7.65 -11.62
C THR A 1024 -16.68 -8.87 -12.54
N ARG A 1025 -17.71 -9.72 -12.61
CA ARG A 1025 -17.75 -10.87 -13.54
C ARG A 1025 -17.47 -10.47 -15.00
N LYS A 1026 -17.93 -9.31 -15.45
CA LYS A 1026 -17.87 -8.86 -16.85
C LYS A 1026 -16.88 -7.72 -17.14
N ASN A 1027 -16.52 -6.90 -16.14
CA ASN A 1027 -15.65 -5.74 -16.37
C ASN A 1027 -14.49 -5.70 -15.35
N ARG A 1028 -13.24 -5.71 -15.85
CA ARG A 1028 -12.01 -5.70 -15.03
C ARG A 1028 -11.85 -4.44 -14.17
N LYS A 1029 -12.51 -3.35 -14.59
CA LYS A 1029 -12.60 -2.05 -13.89
C LYS A 1029 -14.05 -1.78 -13.48
N GLY A 1030 -14.86 -2.82 -13.27
CA GLY A 1030 -16.31 -2.74 -13.10
C GLY A 1030 -16.75 -2.02 -11.81
N LEU A 1031 -15.91 -2.01 -10.78
CA LEU A 1031 -16.06 -1.12 -9.63
C LEU A 1031 -14.80 -0.23 -9.50
N LEU A 1032 -15.00 1.05 -9.15
CA LEU A 1032 -13.93 1.97 -8.79
C LEU A 1032 -14.08 2.36 -7.32
N LEU A 1033 -13.15 1.93 -6.48
CA LEU A 1033 -13.19 2.15 -5.04
C LEU A 1033 -12.28 3.33 -4.68
N THR A 1034 -12.85 4.44 -4.22
CA THR A 1034 -12.13 5.72 -3.95
C THR A 1034 -12.50 6.32 -2.59
N GLN A 1035 -11.64 7.19 -2.07
CA GLN A 1035 -11.97 8.04 -0.91
C GLN A 1035 -13.00 9.12 -1.25
N MET A 1036 -13.66 9.68 -0.23
CA MET A 1036 -14.42 10.93 -0.35
C MET A 1036 -13.46 12.05 -0.78
N PRO A 1037 -13.73 12.79 -1.87
CA PRO A 1037 -12.83 13.84 -2.36
C PRO A 1037 -12.41 14.82 -1.29
N LEU A 1038 -11.18 15.30 -1.39
CA LEU A 1038 -10.69 16.50 -0.72
C LEU A 1038 -11.01 17.72 -1.63
N PRO A 1039 -11.05 18.95 -1.11
CA PRO A 1039 -11.33 20.15 -1.91
C PRO A 1039 -10.50 20.22 -3.20
N ASP A 1040 -9.18 20.00 -3.10
CA ASP A 1040 -8.26 20.08 -4.24
C ASP A 1040 -8.34 18.88 -5.20
N THR A 1041 -8.94 17.75 -4.76
CA THR A 1041 -9.10 16.54 -5.59
C THR A 1041 -10.47 16.43 -6.26
N VAL A 1042 -11.36 17.42 -6.16
CA VAL A 1042 -12.68 17.39 -6.83
C VAL A 1042 -12.53 17.32 -8.35
N ILE A 1043 -11.53 18.02 -8.91
CA ILE A 1043 -11.22 17.97 -10.35
C ILE A 1043 -10.71 16.57 -10.73
N ASP A 1044 -9.83 15.97 -9.92
CA ASP A 1044 -9.31 14.61 -10.16
C ASP A 1044 -10.39 13.53 -10.04
N PHE A 1045 -11.38 13.73 -9.15
CA PHE A 1045 -12.56 12.88 -9.06
C PHE A 1045 -13.42 12.96 -10.33
N TRP A 1046 -13.65 14.16 -10.87
CA TRP A 1046 -14.40 14.30 -12.13
C TRP A 1046 -13.62 13.79 -13.36
N ARG A 1047 -12.28 13.88 -13.36
CA ARG A 1047 -11.43 13.18 -14.34
C ARG A 1047 -11.61 11.67 -14.24
N LEU A 1048 -11.60 11.10 -13.03
CA LEU A 1048 -11.85 9.66 -12.83
C LEU A 1048 -13.23 9.22 -13.35
N VAL A 1049 -14.26 10.02 -13.09
CA VAL A 1049 -15.63 9.76 -13.56
C VAL A 1049 -15.74 9.78 -15.09
N TYR A 1050 -15.15 10.78 -15.74
CA TYR A 1050 -15.18 10.95 -17.20
C TYR A 1050 -14.27 9.94 -17.92
N ASP A 1051 -12.99 9.82 -17.52
CA ASP A 1051 -11.98 8.99 -18.20
C ASP A 1051 -12.29 7.47 -18.17
N TYR A 1052 -13.14 7.05 -17.23
CA TYR A 1052 -13.56 5.65 -17.05
C TYR A 1052 -15.05 5.42 -17.39
N GLU A 1053 -15.76 6.43 -17.93
CA GLU A 1053 -17.18 6.38 -18.27
C GLU A 1053 -18.09 5.88 -17.11
N VAL A 1054 -17.85 6.37 -15.89
CA VAL A 1054 -18.57 5.95 -14.67
C VAL A 1054 -20.08 6.20 -14.76
N GLN A 1055 -20.85 5.11 -14.68
CA GLN A 1055 -22.30 5.05 -14.85
C GLN A 1055 -23.10 5.37 -13.57
N SER A 1056 -22.49 5.08 -12.42
CA SER A 1056 -23.08 5.18 -11.09
C SER A 1056 -22.05 5.72 -10.10
N ILE A 1057 -22.44 6.65 -9.24
CA ILE A 1057 -21.64 7.10 -8.08
C ILE A 1057 -22.40 6.73 -6.80
N VAL A 1058 -21.86 5.81 -6.01
CA VAL A 1058 -22.43 5.39 -4.72
C VAL A 1058 -21.64 6.04 -3.58
N MET A 1059 -22.29 6.97 -2.87
CA MET A 1059 -21.73 7.72 -1.75
C MET A 1059 -22.28 7.18 -0.42
N LEU A 1060 -21.37 6.76 0.47
CA LEU A 1060 -21.72 6.03 1.71
C LEU A 1060 -21.46 6.84 3.00
N ASN A 1061 -21.36 8.16 2.88
CA ASN A 1061 -21.23 9.11 3.99
C ASN A 1061 -22.39 10.11 3.97
N GLU A 1062 -22.64 10.76 5.10
CA GLU A 1062 -23.46 11.97 5.15
C GLU A 1062 -22.73 13.15 4.51
N ALA A 1063 -23.47 14.07 3.90
CA ALA A 1063 -22.88 15.20 3.16
C ALA A 1063 -22.31 16.31 4.06
N ASN A 1064 -22.80 16.44 5.29
CA ASN A 1064 -22.46 17.53 6.21
C ASN A 1064 -21.87 16.96 7.51
N LEU A 1065 -20.55 16.79 7.57
CA LEU A 1065 -19.81 16.36 8.76
C LEU A 1065 -19.09 17.58 9.41
N PRO A 1066 -19.45 17.99 10.63
CA PRO A 1066 -18.81 19.13 11.28
C PRO A 1066 -17.31 18.90 11.54
N GLY A 1067 -16.46 19.78 11.00
CA GLY A 1067 -15.02 19.79 11.27
C GLY A 1067 -14.16 18.99 10.27
N GLU A 1068 -14.73 18.28 9.29
CA GLU A 1068 -13.96 17.58 8.26
C GLU A 1068 -13.90 18.34 6.93
N ALA A 1069 -12.71 18.42 6.34
CA ALA A 1069 -12.52 18.94 4.99
C ALA A 1069 -13.03 17.94 3.94
N ILE A 1070 -14.05 18.34 3.18
CA ILE A 1070 -14.61 17.55 2.08
C ILE A 1070 -14.65 18.36 0.78
N GLY A 1071 -14.34 17.68 -0.32
CA GLY A 1071 -14.55 18.18 -1.66
C GLY A 1071 -15.99 17.94 -2.08
N VAL A 1072 -16.82 18.97 -2.00
CA VAL A 1072 -18.16 18.97 -2.61
C VAL A 1072 -17.98 18.87 -4.13
N TYR A 1073 -18.51 17.80 -4.71
CA TYR A 1073 -18.38 17.51 -6.15
C TYR A 1073 -19.72 17.59 -6.91
N TRP A 1074 -20.84 17.76 -6.22
CA TRP A 1074 -22.19 17.92 -6.80
C TRP A 1074 -22.67 19.37 -6.62
N PRO A 1075 -23.53 19.92 -7.50
CA PRO A 1075 -24.12 21.25 -7.32
C PRO A 1075 -24.99 21.35 -6.04
N GLU A 1076 -24.82 22.41 -5.25
CA GLU A 1076 -25.55 22.59 -3.97
C GLU A 1076 -26.59 23.72 -3.97
N ASN A 1077 -26.26 24.89 -4.56
CA ASN A 1077 -27.12 26.09 -4.52
C ASN A 1077 -27.85 26.36 -5.84
N ASP A 1078 -27.30 25.87 -6.95
CA ASP A 1078 -27.85 25.94 -8.30
C ASP A 1078 -27.93 24.51 -8.86
N ASP A 1079 -28.81 24.23 -9.82
CA ASP A 1079 -28.87 22.94 -10.53
C ASP A 1079 -27.62 22.66 -11.39
N THR A 1080 -26.62 23.55 -11.44
CA THR A 1080 -25.40 23.38 -12.24
C THR A 1080 -24.18 23.97 -11.55
N SER A 1081 -23.02 23.32 -11.66
CA SER A 1081 -21.74 23.80 -11.12
C SER A 1081 -20.58 23.37 -12.02
N ARG A 1082 -19.46 24.10 -11.93
CA ARG A 1082 -18.29 23.89 -12.80
C ARG A 1082 -17.07 23.46 -12.00
N TYR A 1083 -16.47 22.34 -12.40
CA TYR A 1083 -15.31 21.72 -11.77
C TYR A 1083 -14.17 21.62 -12.79
N GLY A 1084 -13.32 22.65 -12.85
CA GLY A 1084 -12.26 22.75 -13.85
C GLY A 1084 -12.82 22.79 -15.29
N PRO A 1085 -12.50 21.81 -16.16
CA PRO A 1085 -13.08 21.74 -17.50
C PRO A 1085 -14.52 21.19 -17.51
N PHE A 1086 -14.97 20.53 -16.45
CA PHE A 1086 -16.28 19.86 -16.41
C PHE A 1086 -17.38 20.80 -15.94
N ILE A 1087 -18.57 20.67 -16.53
CA ILE A 1087 -19.81 21.29 -16.10
C ILE A 1087 -20.76 20.16 -15.72
N VAL A 1088 -21.20 20.16 -14.47
CA VAL A 1088 -22.04 19.11 -13.87
C VAL A 1088 -23.38 19.72 -13.53
N LYS A 1089 -24.46 19.09 -13.99
CA LYS A 1089 -25.83 19.56 -13.84
C LYS A 1089 -26.70 18.47 -13.22
N ILE A 1090 -27.48 18.82 -12.21
CA ILE A 1090 -28.57 17.97 -11.70
C ILE A 1090 -29.75 18.13 -12.66
N THR A 1091 -30.32 17.01 -13.14
CA THR A 1091 -31.52 17.03 -14.00
C THR A 1091 -32.75 16.49 -13.31
N SER A 1092 -32.59 15.66 -12.27
CA SER A 1092 -33.64 15.31 -11.33
C SER A 1092 -33.04 14.79 -10.02
N GLN A 1093 -33.80 14.90 -8.94
CA GLN A 1093 -33.50 14.31 -7.65
C GLN A 1093 -34.75 13.59 -7.11
N ALA A 1094 -34.56 12.43 -6.48
CA ALA A 1094 -35.61 11.69 -5.80
C ALA A 1094 -35.10 11.16 -4.46
N GLU A 1095 -35.89 11.31 -3.39
CA GLU A 1095 -35.57 10.77 -2.07
C GLU A 1095 -36.28 9.43 -1.84
N LYS A 1096 -35.52 8.42 -1.40
CA LYS A 1096 -36.00 7.08 -1.03
C LYS A 1096 -35.65 6.79 0.43
N GLY A 1097 -36.35 5.82 1.02
CA GLY A 1097 -36.18 5.45 2.43
C GLY A 1097 -34.78 4.92 2.84
N SER A 1098 -33.85 4.72 1.91
CA SER A 1098 -32.46 4.34 2.18
C SER A 1098 -31.41 5.30 1.61
N HIS A 1099 -31.75 6.09 0.59
CA HIS A 1099 -30.81 6.94 -0.14
C HIS A 1099 -31.52 8.04 -0.95
N ILE A 1100 -30.77 9.03 -1.40
CA ILE A 1100 -31.19 10.02 -2.39
C ILE A 1100 -30.60 9.63 -3.74
N GLU A 1101 -31.42 9.57 -4.79
CA GLU A 1101 -30.96 9.49 -6.17
C GLU A 1101 -30.83 10.91 -6.76
N ARG A 1102 -29.74 11.17 -7.51
CA ARG A 1102 -29.62 12.34 -8.39
C ARG A 1102 -29.23 11.90 -9.79
N MET A 1103 -29.94 12.36 -10.81
CA MET A 1103 -29.49 12.28 -12.19
C MET A 1103 -28.54 13.43 -12.49
N LEU A 1104 -27.33 13.10 -12.92
CA LEU A 1104 -26.27 14.06 -13.24
C LEU A 1104 -25.96 14.02 -14.75
N GLU A 1105 -26.00 15.18 -15.39
CA GLU A 1105 -25.43 15.42 -16.72
C GLU A 1105 -24.04 16.04 -16.55
N VAL A 1106 -23.02 15.42 -17.12
CA VAL A 1106 -21.65 15.92 -17.18
C VAL A 1106 -21.36 16.33 -18.62
N SER A 1107 -20.83 17.53 -18.82
CA SER A 1107 -20.24 17.97 -20.09
C SER A 1107 -18.84 18.51 -19.84
N LYS A 1108 -18.01 18.52 -20.89
CA LYS A 1108 -16.65 19.06 -20.84
C LYS A 1108 -16.59 20.29 -21.74
N HIS A 1109 -16.06 21.38 -21.23
CA HIS A 1109 -16.13 22.68 -21.87
C HIS A 1109 -15.46 22.68 -23.26
N GLY A 1110 -16.27 22.79 -24.31
CA GLY A 1110 -15.84 22.72 -25.71
C GLY A 1110 -16.27 21.46 -26.46
N GLU A 1111 -16.91 20.50 -25.79
CA GLU A 1111 -17.49 19.30 -26.38
C GLU A 1111 -19.02 19.36 -26.34
N GLU A 1112 -19.69 18.95 -27.43
CA GLU A 1112 -21.16 18.89 -27.50
C GLU A 1112 -21.74 17.63 -26.82
N GLN A 1113 -20.91 16.63 -26.53
CA GLN A 1113 -21.36 15.38 -25.91
C GLN A 1113 -21.55 15.54 -24.41
N THR A 1114 -22.76 15.22 -23.95
CA THR A 1114 -23.10 15.05 -22.53
C THR A 1114 -23.03 13.58 -22.13
N MET A 1115 -22.59 13.33 -20.90
CA MET A 1115 -22.59 12.03 -20.25
C MET A 1115 -23.59 12.04 -19.10
N SER A 1116 -24.61 11.19 -19.17
CA SER A 1116 -25.61 11.02 -18.10
C SER A 1116 -25.24 9.86 -17.17
N LEU A 1117 -25.23 10.11 -15.87
CA LEU A 1117 -24.95 9.11 -14.82
C LEU A 1117 -25.82 9.35 -13.58
N LYS A 1118 -25.92 8.36 -12.68
CA LYS A 1118 -26.73 8.48 -11.45
C LYS A 1118 -25.88 8.47 -10.19
N GLN A 1119 -26.07 9.46 -9.33
CA GLN A 1119 -25.53 9.47 -7.97
C GLN A 1119 -26.56 8.86 -7.00
N PHE A 1120 -26.11 7.97 -6.13
CA PHE A 1120 -26.86 7.37 -5.03
C PHE A 1120 -26.18 7.79 -3.71
N VAL A 1121 -26.84 8.61 -2.90
CA VAL A 1121 -26.32 9.13 -1.63
C VAL A 1121 -27.01 8.43 -0.46
N CYS A 1122 -26.30 7.56 0.24
CA CYS A 1122 -26.82 6.77 1.35
C CYS A 1122 -27.16 7.65 2.56
N SER A 1123 -28.45 7.82 2.86
CA SER A 1123 -28.95 8.65 3.97
C SER A 1123 -29.15 7.85 5.28
N MET A 1124 -29.11 6.52 5.19
CA MET A 1124 -29.41 5.60 6.29
C MET A 1124 -28.23 5.23 7.19
N TRP A 1125 -26.98 5.47 6.77
CA TRP A 1125 -25.77 4.97 7.45
C TRP A 1125 -25.06 6.07 8.25
N LYS A 1126 -25.45 6.23 9.53
CA LYS A 1126 -24.96 7.31 10.41
C LYS A 1126 -23.43 7.27 10.59
N PRO A 1127 -22.74 8.39 10.85
CA PRO A 1127 -21.26 8.46 10.78
C PRO A 1127 -20.53 7.50 11.73
N ASN A 1128 -21.02 7.34 12.96
CA ASN A 1128 -20.39 6.49 13.98
C ASN A 1128 -20.74 5.00 13.86
N ASP A 1129 -21.58 4.61 12.89
CA ASP A 1129 -21.98 3.21 12.71
C ASP A 1129 -20.98 2.46 11.82
N SER A 1130 -20.39 1.39 12.34
CA SER A 1130 -19.54 0.41 11.63
C SER A 1130 -20.27 -0.32 10.49
N ILE A 1131 -21.57 -0.54 10.65
CA ILE A 1131 -22.46 -1.28 9.72
C ILE A 1131 -23.82 -0.58 9.54
N PRO A 1132 -24.53 -0.79 8.42
CA PRO A 1132 -25.89 -0.28 8.24
C PRO A 1132 -26.89 -0.89 9.24
N LYS A 1133 -27.60 -0.07 10.02
CA LYS A 1133 -28.63 -0.52 10.99
C LYS A 1133 -29.85 -1.25 10.40
N SER A 1134 -29.94 -1.42 9.08
CA SER A 1134 -31.05 -2.12 8.43
C SER A 1134 -30.57 -2.82 7.15
N ILE A 1135 -30.54 -4.16 7.18
CA ILE A 1135 -30.18 -5.00 6.01
C ILE A 1135 -31.16 -4.77 4.85
N ASP A 1136 -32.46 -4.69 5.14
CA ASP A 1136 -33.50 -4.46 4.13
C ASP A 1136 -33.23 -3.19 3.32
N ARG A 1137 -33.05 -2.05 4.01
CA ARG A 1137 -32.79 -0.76 3.37
C ARG A 1137 -31.47 -0.73 2.60
N PHE A 1138 -30.45 -1.47 3.06
CA PHE A 1138 -29.16 -1.59 2.39
C PHE A 1138 -29.25 -2.43 1.11
N LEU A 1139 -29.99 -3.54 1.14
CA LEU A 1139 -30.29 -4.32 -0.07
C LEU A 1139 -31.09 -3.49 -1.08
N ASN A 1140 -32.11 -2.72 -0.64
CA ASN A 1140 -32.87 -1.86 -1.54
C ASN A 1140 -31.98 -0.82 -2.28
N LEU A 1141 -30.91 -0.32 -1.65
CA LEU A 1141 -29.89 0.51 -2.31
C LEU A 1141 -29.08 -0.28 -3.34
N ILE A 1142 -28.64 -1.51 -3.03
CA ILE A 1142 -27.90 -2.37 -3.97
C ILE A 1142 -28.76 -2.74 -5.17
N ASP A 1143 -30.02 -3.13 -4.94
CA ASP A 1143 -30.97 -3.50 -5.98
C ASP A 1143 -31.27 -2.31 -6.90
N ASP A 1144 -31.45 -1.10 -6.37
CA ASP A 1144 -31.65 0.12 -7.18
C ASP A 1144 -30.40 0.49 -8.03
N VAL A 1145 -29.19 0.20 -7.54
CA VAL A 1145 -27.94 0.37 -8.31
C VAL A 1145 -27.82 -0.68 -9.42
N ASP A 1146 -28.16 -1.95 -9.15
CA ASP A 1146 -28.21 -3.02 -10.15
C ASP A 1146 -29.31 -2.77 -11.20
N ASP A 1147 -30.47 -2.26 -10.78
CA ASP A 1147 -31.55 -1.84 -11.67
C ASP A 1147 -31.13 -0.72 -12.61
N TRP A 1148 -30.36 0.26 -12.14
CA TRP A 1148 -29.80 1.30 -13.01
C TRP A 1148 -28.70 0.76 -13.93
N LYS A 1149 -27.83 -0.12 -13.41
CA LYS A 1149 -26.78 -0.80 -14.18
C LYS A 1149 -27.39 -1.52 -15.39
N ARG A 1150 -28.34 -2.43 -15.14
CA ARG A 1150 -29.04 -3.21 -16.19
C ARG A 1150 -29.75 -2.33 -17.24
N LYS A 1151 -30.16 -1.11 -16.89
CA LYS A 1151 -30.83 -0.17 -17.80
C LYS A 1151 -29.88 0.70 -18.63
N SER A 1152 -28.61 0.83 -18.25
CA SER A 1152 -27.67 1.79 -18.87
C SER A 1152 -26.29 1.22 -19.25
N GLY A 1153 -26.03 -0.08 -19.04
CA GLY A 1153 -24.84 -0.80 -19.55
C GLY A 1153 -23.98 -1.48 -18.48
N GLU A 1154 -22.85 -2.05 -18.90
CA GLU A 1154 -21.84 -2.72 -18.03
C GLU A 1154 -20.64 -1.80 -17.75
N ARG A 1155 -20.91 -0.50 -17.56
CA ARG A 1155 -19.91 0.55 -17.28
C ARG A 1155 -19.53 0.53 -15.78
N PRO A 1156 -18.45 1.22 -15.37
CA PRO A 1156 -17.99 1.19 -13.98
C PRO A 1156 -18.95 1.86 -13.00
N ILE A 1157 -19.10 1.24 -11.82
CA ILE A 1157 -19.74 1.82 -10.64
C ILE A 1157 -18.62 2.37 -9.75
N LEU A 1158 -18.61 3.69 -9.51
CA LEU A 1158 -17.72 4.30 -8.53
C LEU A 1158 -18.38 4.23 -7.15
N VAL A 1159 -17.66 3.72 -6.15
CA VAL A 1159 -18.13 3.58 -4.77
C VAL A 1159 -17.14 4.29 -3.83
N HIS A 1160 -17.65 5.16 -2.96
CA HIS A 1160 -16.81 5.85 -1.97
C HIS A 1160 -17.43 5.97 -0.58
N CYS A 1161 -16.54 5.99 0.40
CA CYS A 1161 -16.76 6.46 1.75
C CYS A 1161 -15.57 7.32 2.19
N MET A 1162 -15.57 7.89 3.39
CA MET A 1162 -14.56 8.88 3.83
C MET A 1162 -13.12 8.49 3.45
N ASN A 1163 -12.63 7.35 3.93
CA ASN A 1163 -11.30 6.81 3.58
C ASN A 1163 -11.28 5.89 2.34
N GLY A 1164 -12.43 5.62 1.75
CA GLY A 1164 -12.57 4.77 0.57
C GLY A 1164 -12.25 3.29 0.78
N ALA A 1165 -12.14 2.81 2.02
CA ALA A 1165 -11.82 1.42 2.31
C ALA A 1165 -12.96 0.67 3.01
N GLU A 1166 -13.56 1.25 4.04
CA GLU A 1166 -14.40 0.48 4.98
C GLU A 1166 -15.82 0.26 4.45
N ARG A 1167 -16.66 1.30 4.47
CA ARG A 1167 -18.06 1.21 4.05
C ARG A 1167 -18.19 0.86 2.57
N SER A 1168 -17.33 1.46 1.76
CA SER A 1168 -17.26 1.19 0.32
C SER A 1168 -16.67 -0.20 0.03
N GLY A 1169 -15.73 -0.69 0.84
CA GLY A 1169 -15.30 -2.09 0.81
C GLY A 1169 -16.43 -3.06 1.16
N LEU A 1170 -17.23 -2.77 2.20
CA LEU A 1170 -18.40 -3.56 2.58
C LEU A 1170 -19.44 -3.63 1.45
N PHE A 1171 -19.72 -2.50 0.79
CA PHE A 1171 -20.57 -2.46 -0.40
C PHE A 1171 -19.99 -3.29 -1.54
N CYS A 1172 -18.69 -3.15 -1.87
CA CYS A 1172 -18.05 -3.91 -2.95
C CYS A 1172 -18.00 -5.43 -2.67
N VAL A 1173 -17.73 -5.85 -1.43
CA VAL A 1173 -17.75 -7.27 -1.03
C VAL A 1173 -19.16 -7.84 -1.21
N ILE A 1174 -20.19 -7.17 -0.66
CA ILE A 1174 -21.57 -7.64 -0.75
C ILE A 1174 -22.05 -7.64 -2.21
N TRP A 1175 -21.68 -6.63 -3.00
CA TRP A 1175 -21.94 -6.59 -4.44
C TRP A 1175 -21.37 -7.82 -5.16
N CYS A 1176 -20.07 -8.12 -4.97
CA CYS A 1176 -19.42 -9.25 -5.64
C CYS A 1176 -19.98 -10.61 -5.16
N VAL A 1177 -20.33 -10.76 -3.88
CA VAL A 1177 -20.97 -11.99 -3.37
C VAL A 1177 -22.40 -12.13 -3.92
N LEU A 1178 -23.17 -11.05 -4.05
CA LEU A 1178 -24.50 -11.09 -4.67
C LEU A 1178 -24.44 -11.33 -6.19
N GLU A 1179 -23.45 -10.80 -6.91
CA GLU A 1179 -23.22 -11.10 -8.33
C GLU A 1179 -22.91 -12.60 -8.51
N LYS A 1180 -22.04 -13.19 -7.68
CA LYS A 1180 -21.74 -14.63 -7.70
C LYS A 1180 -22.93 -15.49 -7.26
N LEU A 1181 -23.70 -15.08 -6.26
CA LEU A 1181 -24.91 -15.79 -5.84
C LEU A 1181 -25.96 -15.82 -6.96
N LYS A 1182 -26.14 -14.70 -7.67
CA LYS A 1182 -27.01 -14.58 -8.85
C LYS A 1182 -26.51 -15.43 -10.04
N SER A 1183 -25.20 -15.58 -10.26
CA SER A 1183 -24.64 -16.27 -11.44
C SER A 1183 -24.32 -17.75 -11.28
N ASP A 1184 -23.86 -18.15 -10.09
CA ASP A 1184 -23.26 -19.46 -9.84
C ASP A 1184 -24.06 -20.29 -8.84
N ARG A 1185 -25.05 -19.70 -8.14
CA ARG A 1185 -25.77 -20.31 -7.01
C ARG A 1185 -24.82 -20.70 -5.85
N GLU A 1186 -23.72 -19.97 -5.69
CA GLU A 1186 -22.68 -20.18 -4.68
C GLU A 1186 -22.49 -18.93 -3.80
N VAL A 1187 -22.14 -19.14 -2.53
CA VAL A 1187 -21.72 -18.10 -1.57
C VAL A 1187 -20.27 -18.35 -1.18
N ALA A 1188 -19.45 -17.30 -1.22
CA ALA A 1188 -17.99 -17.39 -1.12
C ALA A 1188 -17.36 -16.18 -0.40
N ILE A 1189 -17.95 -15.75 0.72
CA ILE A 1189 -17.62 -14.47 1.40
C ILE A 1189 -16.12 -14.39 1.74
N ARG A 1190 -15.54 -15.44 2.33
CA ARG A 1190 -14.10 -15.47 2.69
C ARG A 1190 -13.20 -15.17 1.49
N SER A 1191 -13.45 -15.84 0.36
CA SER A 1191 -12.65 -15.70 -0.86
C SER A 1191 -12.83 -14.32 -1.49
N VAL A 1192 -14.05 -13.78 -1.56
CA VAL A 1192 -14.29 -12.42 -2.08
C VAL A 1192 -13.57 -11.36 -1.24
N VAL A 1193 -13.64 -11.44 0.09
CA VAL A 1193 -12.91 -10.51 0.97
C VAL A 1193 -11.40 -10.57 0.70
N ARG A 1194 -10.81 -11.77 0.67
CA ARG A 1194 -9.38 -11.98 0.36
C ARG A 1194 -8.99 -11.44 -1.02
N GLN A 1195 -9.77 -11.73 -2.07
CA GLN A 1195 -9.51 -11.25 -3.43
C GLN A 1195 -9.61 -9.72 -3.56
N LEU A 1196 -10.46 -9.05 -2.76
CA LEU A 1196 -10.53 -7.58 -2.75
C LEU A 1196 -9.45 -6.95 -1.86
N ARG A 1197 -9.06 -7.56 -0.73
CA ARG A 1197 -7.95 -7.08 0.13
C ARG A 1197 -6.61 -7.01 -0.61
N ILE A 1198 -6.34 -7.92 -1.56
CA ILE A 1198 -5.17 -7.85 -2.47
C ILE A 1198 -5.06 -6.49 -3.20
N ARG A 1199 -6.19 -5.79 -3.39
CA ARG A 1199 -6.25 -4.50 -4.12
C ARG A 1199 -6.32 -3.29 -3.20
N ARG A 1200 -6.96 -3.40 -2.02
CA ARG A 1200 -6.96 -2.40 -0.95
C ARG A 1200 -7.12 -3.12 0.39
N GLN A 1201 -6.03 -3.22 1.13
CA GLN A 1201 -5.89 -4.09 2.31
C GLN A 1201 -6.98 -3.88 3.37
N GLN A 1202 -7.41 -2.62 3.56
CA GLN A 1202 -8.31 -2.20 4.63
C GLN A 1202 -9.81 -2.47 4.35
N ILE A 1203 -10.12 -3.32 3.37
CA ILE A 1203 -11.48 -3.78 3.08
C ILE A 1203 -11.93 -4.78 4.17
N ILE A 1204 -13.09 -4.51 4.79
CA ILE A 1204 -13.61 -5.24 5.97
C ILE A 1204 -12.57 -5.25 7.12
N PRO A 1205 -12.29 -4.12 7.79
CA PRO A 1205 -11.26 -4.05 8.82
C PRO A 1205 -11.65 -4.72 10.15
N ASN A 1206 -12.91 -5.15 10.31
CA ASN A 1206 -13.42 -5.67 11.58
C ASN A 1206 -14.41 -6.84 11.40
N PHE A 1207 -14.55 -7.63 12.46
CA PHE A 1207 -15.43 -8.80 12.50
C PHE A 1207 -16.92 -8.44 12.34
N GLU A 1208 -17.35 -7.25 12.77
CA GLU A 1208 -18.75 -6.84 12.67
C GLU A 1208 -19.19 -6.68 11.21
N GLN A 1209 -18.35 -6.05 10.37
CA GLN A 1209 -18.58 -5.99 8.92
C GLN A 1209 -18.51 -7.37 8.26
N TYR A 1210 -17.58 -8.24 8.68
CA TYR A 1210 -17.48 -9.61 8.13
C TYR A 1210 -18.72 -10.45 8.45
N LYS A 1211 -19.23 -10.35 9.68
CA LYS A 1211 -20.50 -10.95 10.10
C LYS A 1211 -21.69 -10.33 9.36
N PHE A 1212 -21.70 -9.01 9.15
CA PHE A 1212 -22.77 -8.33 8.41
C PHE A 1212 -22.88 -8.82 6.96
N CYS A 1213 -21.76 -9.14 6.28
CA CYS A 1213 -21.81 -9.82 4.97
C CYS A 1213 -22.63 -11.12 5.03
N HIS A 1214 -22.43 -11.94 6.07
CA HIS A 1214 -23.16 -13.20 6.24
C HIS A 1214 -24.65 -12.98 6.58
N ASP A 1215 -24.95 -12.03 7.46
CA ASP A 1215 -26.34 -11.67 7.80
C ASP A 1215 -27.10 -11.15 6.56
N VAL A 1216 -26.46 -10.33 5.72
CA VAL A 1216 -27.06 -9.81 4.48
C VAL A 1216 -27.37 -10.93 3.49
N ILE A 1217 -26.44 -11.86 3.23
CA ILE A 1217 -26.68 -12.98 2.31
C ILE A 1217 -27.75 -13.93 2.87
N CYS A 1218 -27.72 -14.23 4.17
CA CYS A 1218 -28.74 -15.07 4.81
C CYS A 1218 -30.15 -14.44 4.71
N PHE A 1219 -30.26 -13.12 4.88
CA PHE A 1219 -31.52 -12.39 4.74
C PHE A 1219 -31.97 -12.28 3.26
N SER A 1220 -31.02 -12.07 2.34
CA SER A 1220 -31.30 -12.08 0.90
C SER A 1220 -31.87 -13.43 0.47
N LEU A 1221 -31.29 -14.54 0.93
CA LEU A 1221 -31.79 -15.90 0.66
C LEU A 1221 -33.18 -16.14 1.26
N SER A 1222 -33.46 -15.66 2.47
CA SER A 1222 -34.79 -15.83 3.08
C SER A 1222 -35.89 -15.05 2.33
N LYS A 1223 -35.60 -13.81 1.88
CA LYS A 1223 -36.43 -13.08 0.90
C LYS A 1223 -36.59 -13.85 -0.43
N SER A 1224 -35.55 -14.57 -0.84
CA SER A 1224 -35.47 -15.21 -2.16
C SER A 1224 -36.29 -16.48 -2.32
N THR A 1225 -37.07 -16.88 -1.31
CA THR A 1225 -38.18 -17.83 -1.48
C THR A 1225 -39.24 -17.35 -2.49
N THR A 1226 -39.20 -16.08 -2.91
CA THR A 1226 -40.00 -15.52 -4.02
C THR A 1226 -39.20 -15.26 -5.32
N TYR A 1227 -37.89 -15.52 -5.36
CA TYR A 1227 -36.99 -15.17 -6.47
C TYR A 1227 -36.73 -16.35 -7.46
N THR A 1228 -37.66 -17.29 -7.56
CA THR A 1228 -37.53 -18.52 -8.38
C THR A 1228 -37.67 -18.32 -9.90
N ASN A 1229 -37.70 -17.07 -10.40
CA ASN A 1229 -37.81 -16.74 -11.84
C ASN A 1229 -36.95 -15.52 -12.22
N MET A 1230 -35.69 -15.76 -12.60
CA MET A 1230 -34.89 -14.95 -13.53
C MET A 1230 -33.98 -15.85 -14.35
#